data_AF-A0A4Q7PEU6-F1
#
_entry.id   AF-A0A4Q7PEU6-F1
#
_cell.length_a   1.000
_cell.length_b   1.000
_cell.length_c   1.000
_cell.angle_alpha   90.00
_cell.angle_beta   90.00
_cell.angle_gamma   90.00
#
_symmetry.space_group_name_H-M   'P 1'
#
loop_
_entity.id
_entity.type
_entity.pdbx_description
1 polymer ?
#
loop_
_entity_poly.entity_id
_entity_poly.type
_entity_poly.pdbx_seq_one_letter_code
_entity_poly.pdbx_strand_id
1 'polypeptide(L)'
;MKKSIIIILLLWVVSLPAQTIVNLSSIAVDRITRQPISYANVGFENRGLGTVTNETGFFELSFFEKRIEDSDILQITADGYYPLRLPRKDLEKVFEKTKVLYLTPRNAEGKELSTADNFQAHTLGHQRGKFATTINVEVKKGYEVASLVKINEGEIKVNKLRFFELSKSKEKVKLRLNFYGINSMGLPEDKIAESIMYTTDPSREEQVIDLASNDISFAQDFVVGIEFIDGNKQVVLAVSDQIGTSFIKYASQDDWSEVPFQPLAIQLDVLRSAESMDAEVKTSEPMVRGEVSSLGKPVQGVEVHVKGKKGYTHTRADGSFVVQAELGDIIEFNSIVNHTKTVIVKSEDLKVKLEPKYDILEEVILQADETKDPSDERMVMTLFGPRHPETLGFRAIHRRRNELNKFAVTLGQLIRGRFPTVRGSSSITLSNFRTVVLDGVVFTGDTNFINPDIIESITVVPSAAGNVMYGSYGRNGIIYVTTINAKRNWEFAKRNKVKNNLIVKGNVYEDTAQQYDYDFTFKSYPFKADQTLEEARAIYAMNIDKNYDNLNFFLSAYDFFDARDKDYAVQVLHTAESVMWNNPKGLRALAFIYERDQLNDKSLKLYNRIGQLEPTRAQTYVDLAQSYFANKHYKKAFSLYKLILDNKIPGVVFSKDVHEIAVTEMKHLVTVQKVNVDYRDLHLSYYSKAMDLDSRILIEWNNPLNQFEVQFVNPEDKYFKWAYSSTSNPETSINSEKEGYQTKEFYIENAKKGSWLINLKNLNAVRETNTGSSIPSLIKCTIYTNYGMPNETKEIKILDLNAINEYTSVASMTL
;
A
#
# COMPACT_ATOMS: atom_id res chain seq x y z
N MET A 1 -50.30 -23.14 66.32
CA MET A 1 -49.82 -22.33 65.17
C MET A 1 -48.36 -22.64 64.89
N LYS A 2 -48.03 -23.45 63.87
CA LYS A 2 -46.72 -23.44 63.20
C LYS A 2 -46.93 -23.94 61.76
N LYS A 3 -46.97 -23.03 60.80
CA LYS A 3 -46.84 -23.34 59.37
C LYS A 3 -45.35 -23.31 59.07
N SER A 4 -44.74 -24.46 58.79
CA SER A 4 -43.37 -24.53 58.28
C SER A 4 -43.44 -24.55 56.75
N ILE A 5 -42.93 -23.49 56.14
CA ILE A 5 -42.75 -23.36 54.69
C ILE A 5 -41.50 -24.16 54.32
N ILE A 6 -41.66 -25.16 53.45
CA ILE A 6 -40.54 -25.87 52.82
C ILE A 6 -40.08 -25.00 51.64
N ILE A 7 -38.91 -24.40 51.76
CA ILE A 7 -38.20 -23.72 50.66
C ILE A 7 -37.37 -24.79 49.96
N ILE A 8 -37.74 -25.12 48.72
CA ILE A 8 -36.92 -25.93 47.82
C ILE A 8 -35.84 -25.00 47.24
N LEU A 9 -34.60 -25.16 47.72
CA LEU A 9 -33.42 -24.48 47.18
C LEU A 9 -32.95 -25.26 45.95
N LEU A 10 -33.22 -24.75 44.75
CA LEU A 10 -32.69 -25.31 43.50
C LEU A 10 -31.23 -24.86 43.35
N LEU A 11 -30.29 -25.66 43.83
CA LEU A 11 -28.86 -25.50 43.58
C LEU A 11 -28.57 -25.84 42.11
N TRP A 12 -28.38 -24.81 41.29
CA TRP A 12 -27.75 -24.98 39.97
C TRP A 12 -26.26 -25.27 40.19
N VAL A 13 -25.88 -26.55 40.06
CA VAL A 13 -24.47 -26.93 39.90
C VAL A 13 -24.08 -26.52 38.49
N VAL A 14 -23.42 -25.37 38.35
CA VAL A 14 -22.71 -25.03 37.11
C VAL A 14 -21.50 -25.95 37.04
N SER A 15 -21.60 -27.05 36.30
CA SER A 15 -20.44 -27.84 35.92
C SER A 15 -19.61 -27.01 34.94
N LEU A 16 -18.60 -26.29 35.44
CA LEU A 16 -17.53 -25.82 34.58
C LEU A 16 -16.88 -27.06 33.95
N PRO A 17 -16.80 -27.20 32.62
CA PRO A 17 -16.02 -28.29 32.04
C PRO A 17 -14.58 -28.15 32.53
N ALA A 18 -14.12 -29.13 33.30
CA ALA A 18 -12.74 -29.19 33.73
C ALA A 18 -11.85 -29.17 32.47
N GLN A 19 -10.96 -28.20 32.37
CA GLN A 19 -9.99 -28.17 31.29
C GLN A 19 -8.90 -29.19 31.61
N THR A 20 -8.95 -30.36 30.97
CA THR A 20 -7.91 -31.38 31.13
C THR A 20 -6.62 -30.89 30.47
N ILE A 21 -5.55 -30.78 31.26
CA ILE A 21 -4.19 -30.54 30.76
C ILE A 21 -3.54 -31.90 30.56
N VAL A 22 -3.04 -32.13 29.35
CA VAL A 22 -2.25 -33.31 28.99
C VAL A 22 -0.77 -32.95 29.12
N ASN A 23 -0.01 -33.78 29.82
CA ASN A 23 1.44 -33.64 29.98
C ASN A 23 2.15 -34.75 29.21
N LEU A 24 2.86 -34.38 28.16
CA LEU A 24 3.68 -35.28 27.37
C LEU A 24 5.12 -35.20 27.84
N SER A 25 5.71 -36.33 28.26
CA SER A 25 7.12 -36.40 28.68
C SER A 25 7.81 -37.61 28.05
N SER A 26 8.98 -37.39 27.43
CA SER A 26 9.69 -38.43 26.69
C SER A 26 11.17 -38.09 26.46
N ILE A 27 11.94 -39.05 25.95
CA ILE A 27 13.34 -38.89 25.57
C ILE A 27 13.48 -39.17 24.06
N ALA A 28 14.06 -38.23 23.32
CA ALA A 28 14.46 -38.39 21.93
C ALA A 28 15.90 -38.97 21.86
N VAL A 29 16.07 -40.06 21.13
CA VAL A 29 17.38 -40.72 20.96
C VAL A 29 17.61 -41.11 19.50
N ASP A 30 18.88 -41.22 19.12
CA ASP A 30 19.29 -41.75 17.82
C ASP A 30 18.86 -43.23 17.71
N ARG A 31 18.23 -43.59 16.59
CA ARG A 31 17.71 -44.93 16.35
C ARG A 31 18.81 -46.01 16.30
N ILE A 32 19.99 -45.65 15.81
CA ILE A 32 21.16 -46.52 15.63
C ILE A 32 22.01 -46.52 16.89
N THR A 33 22.53 -45.36 17.29
CA THR A 33 23.52 -45.25 18.37
C THR A 33 22.88 -45.31 19.76
N ARG A 34 21.56 -45.09 19.85
CA ARG A 34 20.78 -44.99 21.10
C ARG A 34 21.22 -43.84 22.01
N GLN A 35 22.08 -42.95 21.51
CA GLN A 35 22.51 -41.78 22.26
C GLN A 35 21.38 -40.74 22.30
N PRO A 36 21.24 -39.99 23.41
CA PRO A 36 20.28 -38.90 23.48
C PRO A 36 20.53 -37.84 22.42
N ILE A 37 19.46 -37.34 21.81
CA ILE A 37 19.53 -36.23 20.86
C ILE A 37 19.23 -34.96 21.63
N SER A 38 20.27 -34.22 21.96
CA SER A 38 20.13 -32.94 22.66
C SER A 38 19.52 -31.87 21.76
N TYR A 39 18.65 -31.04 22.33
CA TYR A 39 18.08 -29.84 21.71
C TYR A 39 17.21 -30.07 20.47
N ALA A 40 16.80 -31.29 20.15
CA ALA A 40 15.74 -31.55 19.18
C ALA A 40 14.49 -30.70 19.47
N ASN A 41 13.93 -30.10 18.42
CA ASN A 41 12.68 -29.35 18.45
C ASN A 41 11.50 -30.32 18.55
N VAL A 42 10.54 -30.05 19.42
CA VAL A 42 9.36 -30.90 19.63
C VAL A 42 8.12 -30.02 19.69
N GLY A 43 7.09 -30.29 18.90
CA GLY A 43 5.86 -29.49 18.97
C GLY A 43 4.74 -30.00 18.08
N PHE A 44 3.53 -29.50 18.31
CA PHE A 44 2.42 -29.70 17.36
C PHE A 44 2.53 -28.67 16.25
N GLU A 45 2.57 -29.14 15.00
CA GLU A 45 2.68 -28.30 13.81
C GLU A 45 1.59 -27.21 13.83
N ASN A 46 1.99 -25.94 13.73
CA ASN A 46 1.11 -24.77 13.54
C ASN A 46 0.09 -24.53 14.67
N ARG A 47 0.40 -24.99 15.89
CA ARG A 47 -0.47 -24.80 17.07
C ARG A 47 0.08 -23.84 18.13
N GLY A 48 1.27 -23.28 17.93
CA GLY A 48 1.97 -22.48 18.97
C GLY A 48 2.26 -23.28 20.24
N LEU A 49 2.44 -24.60 20.12
CA LEU A 49 2.63 -25.54 21.23
C LEU A 49 3.86 -26.41 20.98
N GLY A 50 5.01 -26.00 21.51
CA GLY A 50 6.28 -26.70 21.35
C GLY A 50 7.28 -26.42 22.45
N THR A 51 8.36 -27.20 22.44
CA THR A 51 9.46 -27.22 23.41
C THR A 51 10.74 -27.72 22.70
N VAL A 52 11.84 -27.83 23.44
CA VAL A 52 13.07 -28.48 22.97
C VAL A 52 13.56 -29.50 23.99
N THR A 53 14.24 -30.53 23.51
CA THR A 53 14.90 -31.51 24.39
C THR A 53 16.10 -30.91 25.11
N ASN A 54 16.43 -31.42 26.29
CA ASN A 54 17.61 -31.02 27.06
C ASN A 54 18.87 -31.83 26.62
N GLU A 55 19.97 -31.70 27.36
CA GLU A 55 21.24 -32.42 27.11
C GLU A 55 21.09 -33.95 27.16
N THR A 56 20.11 -34.47 27.91
CA THR A 56 19.82 -35.90 28.02
C THR A 56 18.73 -36.34 27.04
N GLY A 57 18.41 -35.52 26.03
CA GLY A 57 17.36 -35.80 25.03
C GLY A 57 15.94 -35.77 25.58
N PHE A 58 15.75 -35.41 26.86
CA PHE A 58 14.45 -35.39 27.52
C PHE A 58 13.68 -34.10 27.22
N PHE A 59 12.37 -34.20 27.03
CA PHE A 59 11.46 -33.07 26.88
C PHE A 59 10.16 -33.26 27.66
N GLU A 60 9.54 -32.13 28.00
CA GLU A 60 8.17 -32.05 28.51
C GLU A 60 7.36 -31.02 27.70
N LEU A 61 6.14 -31.38 27.32
CA LEU A 61 5.20 -30.54 26.59
C LEU A 61 3.80 -30.67 27.20
N SER A 62 3.28 -29.56 27.72
CA SER A 62 1.95 -29.51 28.34
C SER A 62 0.98 -28.73 27.46
N PHE A 63 -0.23 -29.26 27.27
CA PHE A 63 -1.26 -28.61 26.45
C PHE A 63 -2.67 -28.92 26.95
N PHE A 64 -3.62 -28.03 26.65
CA PHE A 64 -5.03 -28.29 26.91
C PHE A 64 -5.58 -29.24 25.85
N GLU A 65 -6.23 -30.32 26.28
CA GLU A 65 -6.75 -31.37 25.40
C GLU A 65 -7.63 -30.80 24.27
N LYS A 66 -8.49 -29.83 24.59
CA LYS A 66 -9.38 -29.15 23.61
C LYS A 66 -8.67 -28.31 22.54
N ARG A 67 -7.38 -28.00 22.67
CA ARG A 67 -6.63 -27.17 21.71
C ARG A 67 -5.96 -28.00 20.61
N ILE A 68 -5.96 -29.33 20.74
CA ILE A 68 -5.29 -30.25 19.84
C ILE A 68 -6.33 -31.25 19.33
N GLU A 69 -6.45 -31.36 18.01
CA GLU A 69 -7.33 -32.31 17.34
C GLU A 69 -6.62 -33.66 17.11
N ASP A 70 -7.38 -34.74 16.92
CA ASP A 70 -6.84 -36.09 16.67
C ASP A 70 -5.94 -36.19 15.42
N SER A 71 -6.18 -35.30 14.45
CA SER A 71 -5.40 -35.16 13.22
C SER A 71 -4.12 -34.35 13.38
N ASP A 72 -3.95 -33.61 14.49
CA ASP A 72 -2.76 -32.79 14.69
C ASP A 72 -1.52 -33.65 14.81
N ILE A 73 -0.41 -33.16 14.25
CA ILE A 73 0.84 -33.91 14.16
C ILE A 73 1.82 -33.38 15.19
N LEU A 74 2.24 -34.24 16.11
CA LEU A 74 3.43 -34.01 16.92
C LEU A 74 4.66 -34.28 16.04
N GLN A 75 5.46 -33.24 15.82
CA GLN A 75 6.69 -33.31 15.04
C GLN A 75 7.91 -33.18 15.96
N ILE A 76 8.94 -34.00 15.71
CA ILE A 76 10.28 -33.85 16.30
C ILE A 76 11.31 -33.70 15.19
N THR A 77 12.08 -32.62 15.25
CA THR A 77 13.19 -32.37 14.31
C THR A 77 14.51 -32.15 15.02
N ALA A 78 15.57 -32.69 14.44
CA ALA A 78 16.94 -32.45 14.85
C ALA A 78 17.84 -32.37 13.62
N ASP A 79 18.88 -31.55 13.69
CA ASP A 79 19.85 -31.42 12.60
C ASP A 79 20.54 -32.77 12.35
N GLY A 80 20.63 -33.17 11.08
CA GLY A 80 21.15 -34.49 10.71
C GLY A 80 20.16 -35.65 10.89
N TYR A 81 18.88 -35.44 11.19
CA TYR A 81 17.87 -36.51 11.35
C TYR A 81 16.62 -36.27 10.51
N TYR A 82 15.99 -37.33 10.00
CA TYR A 82 14.67 -37.23 9.38
C TYR A 82 13.62 -36.82 10.44
N PRO A 83 12.66 -35.93 10.11
CA PRO A 83 11.62 -35.52 11.05
C PRO A 83 10.77 -36.72 11.47
N LEU A 84 10.56 -36.88 12.77
CA LEU A 84 9.60 -37.85 13.31
C LEU A 84 8.24 -37.17 13.41
N ARG A 85 7.22 -37.74 12.77
CA ARG A 85 5.85 -37.20 12.77
C ARG A 85 4.88 -38.24 13.33
N LEU A 86 4.10 -37.85 14.33
CA LEU A 86 3.15 -38.72 15.04
C LEU A 86 1.79 -38.02 15.18
N PRO A 87 0.71 -38.55 14.59
CA PRO A 87 -0.65 -38.02 14.81
C PRO A 87 -1.06 -38.09 16.28
N ARG A 88 -1.79 -37.09 16.78
CA ARG A 88 -2.29 -37.01 18.17
C ARG A 88 -3.02 -38.27 18.59
N LYS A 89 -3.88 -38.82 17.73
CA LYS A 89 -4.65 -40.05 17.99
C LYS A 89 -3.80 -41.29 18.27
N ASP A 90 -2.55 -41.29 17.81
CA ASP A 90 -1.65 -42.44 17.94
C ASP A 90 -0.73 -42.30 19.15
N LEU A 91 -0.61 -41.11 19.74
CA LEU A 91 0.32 -40.84 20.84
C LEU A 91 0.05 -41.74 22.05
N GLU A 92 -1.20 -41.89 22.49
CA GLU A 92 -1.54 -42.73 23.65
C GLU A 92 -1.03 -44.17 23.48
N LYS A 93 -1.27 -44.77 22.31
CA LYS A 93 -0.80 -46.13 21.98
C LYS A 93 0.72 -46.22 21.89
N VAL A 94 1.39 -45.17 21.43
CA VAL A 94 2.85 -45.11 21.36
C VAL A 94 3.44 -45.04 22.77
N PHE A 95 2.89 -44.19 23.63
CA PHE A 95 3.38 -43.97 24.99
C PHE A 95 3.03 -45.08 25.99
N GLU A 96 2.00 -45.88 25.71
CA GLU A 96 1.77 -47.17 26.40
C GLU A 96 2.91 -48.18 26.15
N LYS A 97 3.54 -48.12 24.97
CA LYS A 97 4.57 -49.09 24.55
C LYS A 97 6.00 -48.63 24.86
N THR A 98 6.27 -47.33 24.76
CA THR A 98 7.61 -46.77 24.96
C THR A 98 7.55 -45.31 25.38
N LYS A 99 8.43 -44.91 26.31
CA LYS A 99 8.69 -43.50 26.63
C LYS A 99 9.86 -42.90 25.86
N VAL A 100 10.43 -43.66 24.91
CA VAL A 100 11.57 -43.27 24.08
C VAL A 100 11.12 -43.14 22.64
N LEU A 101 11.45 -42.01 22.01
CA LEU A 101 11.20 -41.71 20.61
C LEU A 101 12.52 -41.75 19.83
N TYR A 102 12.52 -42.49 18.71
CA TYR A 102 13.72 -42.76 17.93
C TYR A 102 13.74 -41.93 16.65
N LEU A 103 14.76 -41.09 16.47
CA LEU A 103 14.99 -40.37 15.21
C LEU A 103 15.99 -41.13 14.36
N THR A 104 15.76 -41.15 13.04
CA THR A 104 16.66 -41.82 12.10
C THR A 104 17.64 -40.80 11.52
N PRO A 105 18.97 -40.98 11.67
CA PRO A 105 19.96 -40.07 11.12
C PRO A 105 19.90 -40.05 9.58
N ARG A 106 20.19 -38.88 8.99
CA ARG A 106 20.39 -38.67 7.55
C ARG A 106 21.88 -38.82 7.26
N ASN A 107 22.25 -39.54 6.20
CA ASN A 107 23.64 -39.52 5.74
C ASN A 107 23.92 -38.15 5.10
N ALA A 108 24.98 -37.48 5.55
CA ALA A 108 25.42 -36.20 4.99
C ALA A 108 26.12 -36.43 3.64
N GLU A 109 25.50 -36.01 2.54
CA GLU A 109 26.22 -35.80 1.27
C GLU A 109 26.81 -34.39 1.30
N GLY A 110 28.09 -34.30 1.65
CA GLY A 110 28.85 -33.06 1.61
C GLY A 110 29.05 -32.62 0.17
N LYS A 111 28.63 -31.38 -0.14
CA LYS A 111 28.95 -30.71 -1.40
C LYS A 111 30.20 -29.87 -1.16
N GLU A 112 31.36 -30.39 -1.59
CA GLU A 112 32.59 -29.60 -1.71
C GLU A 112 32.40 -28.48 -2.72
N LEU A 113 32.79 -27.24 -2.37
CA LEU A 113 32.97 -26.16 -3.34
C LEU A 113 34.26 -25.37 -3.09
N SER A 114 35.15 -25.51 -4.08
CA SER A 114 36.03 -24.52 -4.71
C SER A 114 36.56 -23.35 -3.87
N THR A 115 37.86 -23.41 -3.58
CA THR A 115 38.70 -22.29 -3.15
C THR A 115 38.90 -21.27 -4.29
N ALA A 116 38.50 -20.01 -4.08
CA ALA A 116 38.96 -18.88 -4.89
C ALA A 116 39.40 -17.72 -3.99
N ASP A 117 40.70 -17.45 -4.00
CA ASP A 117 41.42 -16.53 -3.11
C ASP A 117 41.30 -15.05 -3.56
N ASN A 118 40.11 -14.44 -3.48
CA ASN A 118 39.97 -12.97 -3.54
C ASN A 118 38.64 -12.51 -2.92
N PHE A 119 38.60 -12.42 -1.59
CA PHE A 119 37.44 -11.89 -0.88
C PHE A 119 37.72 -10.53 -0.22
N GLN A 120 36.75 -9.60 -0.33
CA GLN A 120 36.78 -8.32 0.38
C GLN A 120 35.79 -8.31 1.56
N ALA A 121 36.22 -7.73 2.67
CA ALA A 121 35.42 -7.65 3.90
C ALA A 121 34.28 -6.62 3.78
N HIS A 122 33.08 -7.04 4.16
CA HIS A 122 31.87 -6.22 4.20
C HIS A 122 31.08 -6.51 5.48
N THR A 123 30.16 -5.62 5.86
CA THR A 123 29.19 -5.85 6.94
C THR A 123 27.77 -5.78 6.37
N LEU A 124 26.96 -6.82 6.60
CA LEU A 124 25.56 -6.92 6.21
C LEU A 124 24.64 -6.97 7.43
N GLY A 125 23.32 -6.91 7.18
CA GLY A 125 22.29 -6.95 8.23
C GLY A 125 21.94 -5.57 8.79
N HIS A 126 21.26 -5.55 9.93
CA HIS A 126 20.67 -4.37 10.54
C HIS A 126 21.47 -3.92 11.77
N GLN A 127 21.83 -2.63 11.83
CA GLN A 127 22.60 -2.08 12.95
C GLN A 127 21.71 -1.71 14.15
N ARG A 128 22.27 -1.61 15.35
CA ARG A 128 21.54 -1.08 16.52
C ARG A 128 21.19 0.40 16.29
N GLY A 129 19.91 0.76 16.46
CA GLY A 129 19.46 2.14 16.33
C GLY A 129 19.95 3.07 17.46
N LYS A 130 20.03 4.38 17.18
CA LYS A 130 20.46 5.40 18.17
C LYS A 130 19.52 5.54 19.37
N PHE A 131 18.26 5.15 19.21
CA PHE A 131 17.26 5.07 20.28
C PHE A 131 16.90 3.61 20.49
N ALA A 132 17.01 3.11 21.73
CA ALA A 132 16.83 1.70 22.04
C ALA A 132 15.36 1.28 21.93
N THR A 133 14.88 0.98 20.72
CA THR A 133 13.69 0.14 20.54
C THR A 133 14.12 -1.29 20.82
N THR A 134 13.34 -2.01 21.63
CA THR A 134 13.71 -3.35 22.09
C THR A 134 12.56 -4.32 21.90
N ILE A 135 12.89 -5.57 21.57
CA ILE A 135 11.94 -6.68 21.68
C ILE A 135 12.17 -7.32 23.04
N ASN A 136 11.12 -7.35 23.87
CA ASN A 136 11.10 -8.09 25.12
C ASN A 136 10.69 -9.53 24.79
N VAL A 137 11.64 -10.45 24.88
CA VAL A 137 11.40 -11.87 24.72
C VAL A 137 11.23 -12.48 26.10
N GLU A 138 10.04 -13.02 26.37
CA GLU A 138 9.88 -14.00 27.45
C GLU A 138 10.51 -15.29 26.96
N VAL A 139 11.70 -15.65 27.47
CA VAL A 139 12.44 -16.83 27.02
C VAL A 139 11.60 -18.07 27.33
N LYS A 140 10.99 -18.63 26.29
CA LYS A 140 10.33 -19.93 26.28
C LYS A 140 11.13 -20.84 25.35
N LYS A 141 11.23 -22.12 25.73
CA LYS A 141 11.94 -23.12 24.94
C LYS A 141 11.37 -23.19 23.52
N GLY A 142 12.21 -22.96 22.53
CA GLY A 142 11.84 -22.95 21.10
C GLY A 142 11.21 -21.65 20.60
N TYR A 143 11.18 -20.58 21.42
CA TYR A 143 10.89 -19.24 20.91
C TYR A 143 12.03 -18.81 19.98
N GLU A 144 11.72 -18.26 18.81
CA GLU A 144 12.73 -17.84 17.83
C GLU A 144 12.40 -16.46 17.27
N VAL A 145 13.43 -15.63 17.16
CA VAL A 145 13.37 -14.29 16.56
C VAL A 145 14.41 -14.22 15.46
N ALA A 146 14.00 -13.76 14.29
CA ALA A 146 14.83 -13.79 13.10
C ALA A 146 14.78 -12.47 12.33
N SER A 147 15.78 -12.23 11.50
CA SER A 147 15.85 -11.05 10.63
C SER A 147 16.28 -11.42 9.22
N LEU A 148 15.70 -10.75 8.23
CA LEU A 148 16.10 -10.84 6.83
C LEU A 148 17.48 -10.18 6.61
N VAL A 149 18.35 -10.89 5.91
CA VAL A 149 19.64 -10.40 5.43
C VAL A 149 19.60 -10.35 3.89
N LYS A 150 19.83 -9.15 3.35
CA LYS A 150 19.87 -8.94 1.89
C LYS A 150 21.28 -9.04 1.34
N ILE A 151 21.44 -9.76 0.25
CA ILE A 151 22.67 -9.87 -0.53
C ILE A 151 22.46 -9.09 -1.83
N ASN A 152 23.11 -7.94 -1.95
CA ASN A 152 22.91 -7.07 -3.10
C ASN A 152 23.49 -7.65 -4.40
N GLU A 153 24.67 -8.28 -4.36
CA GLU A 153 25.33 -8.95 -5.50
C GLU A 153 26.40 -9.94 -5.00
N GLY A 154 26.72 -10.96 -5.79
CA GLY A 154 27.84 -11.88 -5.53
C GLY A 154 27.63 -12.86 -4.36
N GLU A 155 28.50 -13.86 -4.28
CA GLU A 155 28.52 -14.81 -3.17
C GLU A 155 29.24 -14.22 -1.96
N ILE A 156 28.70 -14.50 -0.77
CA ILE A 156 29.28 -14.10 0.50
C ILE A 156 29.63 -15.31 1.35
N LYS A 157 30.70 -15.18 2.14
CA LYS A 157 31.05 -16.10 3.22
C LYS A 157 30.89 -15.39 4.57
N VAL A 158 30.17 -16.01 5.50
CA VAL A 158 29.87 -15.42 6.81
C VAL A 158 30.98 -15.73 7.81
N ASN A 159 31.63 -14.69 8.33
CA ASN A 159 32.72 -14.85 9.30
C ASN A 159 32.29 -14.59 10.73
N LYS A 160 31.43 -13.61 10.98
CA LYS A 160 30.96 -13.29 12.34
C LYS A 160 29.51 -12.87 12.33
N LEU A 161 28.81 -13.15 13.42
CA LEU A 161 27.48 -12.62 13.71
C LEU A 161 27.54 -11.80 14.99
N ARG A 162 26.87 -10.64 14.99
CA ARG A 162 26.70 -9.76 16.15
C ARG A 162 25.23 -9.51 16.41
N PHE A 163 24.82 -9.58 17.67
CA PHE A 163 23.52 -9.11 18.12
C PHE A 163 23.64 -8.46 19.51
N PHE A 164 22.61 -7.74 19.94
CA PHE A 164 22.66 -6.96 21.18
C PHE A 164 21.63 -7.44 22.20
N GLU A 165 22.09 -8.04 23.30
CA GLU A 165 21.28 -8.39 24.48
C GLU A 165 21.42 -7.26 25.52
N LEU A 166 20.35 -6.48 25.72
CA LEU A 166 20.32 -5.35 26.65
C LEU A 166 19.79 -5.74 28.05
N SER A 167 19.64 -7.04 28.30
CA SER A 167 19.13 -7.55 29.58
C SER A 167 20.17 -7.35 30.69
N LYS A 168 19.75 -6.88 31.88
CA LYS A 168 20.65 -6.70 33.04
C LYS A 168 20.88 -7.97 33.85
N SER A 169 20.41 -9.13 33.37
CA SER A 169 20.51 -10.39 34.12
C SER A 169 21.92 -10.98 34.03
N LYS A 170 22.41 -11.53 35.16
CA LYS A 170 23.71 -12.22 35.23
C LYS A 170 23.67 -13.68 34.75
N GLU A 171 22.50 -14.18 34.37
CA GLU A 171 22.33 -15.57 33.92
C GLU A 171 22.64 -15.72 32.43
N LYS A 172 23.35 -16.80 32.08
CA LYS A 172 23.66 -17.18 30.71
C LYS A 172 22.42 -17.76 30.03
N VAL A 173 22.25 -17.48 28.74
CA VAL A 173 21.17 -18.06 27.91
C VAL A 173 21.79 -18.95 26.86
N LYS A 174 21.21 -20.13 26.65
CA LYS A 174 21.62 -21.03 25.56
C LYS A 174 20.75 -20.76 24.34
N LEU A 175 21.40 -20.47 23.22
CA LEU A 175 20.80 -20.09 21.95
C LEU A 175 21.23 -21.05 20.85
N ARG A 176 20.39 -21.17 19.81
CA ARG A 176 20.73 -21.78 18.54
C ARG A 176 20.54 -20.76 17.43
N LEU A 177 21.57 -20.59 16.60
CA LEU A 177 21.47 -19.82 15.37
C LEU A 177 21.00 -20.73 14.25
N ASN A 178 19.99 -20.29 13.51
CA ASN A 178 19.46 -20.99 12.35
C ASN A 178 19.56 -20.07 11.12
N PHE A 179 19.76 -20.66 9.95
CA PHE A 179 19.82 -19.94 8.68
C PHE A 179 18.79 -20.52 7.73
N TYR A 180 17.88 -19.69 7.22
CA TYR A 180 16.75 -20.13 6.41
C TYR A 180 16.78 -19.50 5.02
N GLY A 181 16.37 -20.29 4.03
CA GLY A 181 15.94 -19.77 2.74
C GLY A 181 14.62 -19.02 2.85
N ILE A 182 14.22 -18.38 1.76
CA ILE A 182 13.02 -17.54 1.70
C ILE A 182 12.09 -18.10 0.62
N ASN A 183 10.81 -18.30 0.96
CA ASN A 183 9.82 -18.76 0.00
C ASN A 183 9.27 -17.60 -0.88
N SER A 184 8.38 -17.94 -1.82
CA SER A 184 7.75 -16.98 -2.73
C SER A 184 6.89 -15.91 -2.04
N MET A 185 6.53 -16.11 -0.76
CA MET A 185 5.79 -15.14 0.04
C MET A 185 6.71 -14.26 0.90
N GLY A 186 8.03 -14.44 0.84
CA GLY A 186 8.99 -13.67 1.64
C GLY A 186 9.19 -14.18 3.06
N LEU A 187 8.60 -15.35 3.40
CA LEU A 187 8.71 -15.97 4.72
C LEU A 187 9.89 -16.95 4.78
N PRO A 188 10.49 -17.17 5.97
CA PRO A 188 11.53 -18.17 6.12
C PRO A 188 10.95 -19.58 5.92
N GLU A 189 11.64 -20.40 5.12
CA GLU A 189 11.18 -21.75 4.74
C GLU A 189 12.09 -22.83 5.33
N ASP A 190 13.01 -23.38 4.52
CA ASP A 190 13.89 -24.46 4.89
C ASP A 190 15.22 -23.93 5.45
N LYS A 191 15.81 -24.68 6.41
CA LYS A 191 17.17 -24.41 6.86
C LYS A 191 18.16 -24.67 5.73
N ILE A 192 19.01 -23.70 5.46
CA ILE A 192 20.01 -23.73 4.36
C ILE A 192 21.45 -23.85 4.85
N ALA A 193 21.67 -23.88 6.18
CA ALA A 193 22.96 -24.19 6.79
C ALA A 193 22.77 -24.94 8.11
N GLU A 194 23.84 -25.56 8.61
CA GLU A 194 23.85 -26.19 9.93
C GLU A 194 23.62 -25.17 11.05
N SER A 195 22.92 -25.59 12.10
CA SER A 195 22.58 -24.71 13.20
C SER A 195 23.73 -24.61 14.19
N ILE A 196 23.92 -23.43 14.78
CA ILE A 196 25.09 -23.16 15.63
C ILE A 196 24.66 -22.86 17.05
N MET A 197 25.16 -23.65 18.00
CA MET A 197 24.90 -23.46 19.42
C MET A 197 25.78 -22.36 20.00
N TYR A 198 25.18 -21.44 20.75
CA TYR A 198 25.89 -20.35 21.41
C TYR A 198 25.37 -20.17 22.85
N THR A 199 26.22 -19.73 23.76
CA THR A 199 25.84 -19.40 25.14
C THR A 199 26.24 -17.95 25.42
N THR A 200 25.30 -17.13 25.84
CA THR A 200 25.53 -15.69 26.00
C THR A 200 26.50 -15.37 27.13
N ASP A 201 27.27 -14.29 26.95
CA ASP A 201 28.10 -13.68 27.99
C ASP A 201 27.30 -12.53 28.63
N PRO A 202 26.75 -12.70 29.84
CA PRO A 202 25.91 -11.69 30.49
C PRO A 202 26.68 -10.42 30.89
N SER A 203 28.01 -10.42 30.78
CA SER A 203 28.82 -9.21 31.01
C SER A 203 28.89 -8.27 29.80
N ARG A 204 28.37 -8.70 28.64
CA ARG A 204 28.44 -7.95 27.38
C ARG A 204 27.06 -7.67 26.81
N GLU A 205 26.82 -6.42 26.42
CA GLU A 205 25.62 -6.08 25.64
C GLU A 205 25.72 -6.62 24.21
N GLU A 206 26.89 -6.46 23.58
CA GLU A 206 27.18 -7.00 22.24
C GLU A 206 27.66 -8.45 22.36
N GLN A 207 26.87 -9.35 21.81
CA GLN A 207 27.21 -10.77 21.66
C GLN A 207 27.86 -10.95 20.28
N VAL A 208 29.10 -11.44 20.26
CA VAL A 208 29.88 -11.65 19.03
C VAL A 208 30.18 -13.12 18.87
N ILE A 209 29.73 -13.71 17.77
CA ILE A 209 29.86 -15.14 17.48
C ILE A 209 30.82 -15.29 16.30
N ASP A 210 31.90 -16.04 16.51
CA ASP A 210 32.83 -16.40 15.43
C ASP A 210 32.27 -17.58 14.64
N LEU A 211 32.14 -17.38 13.33
CA LEU A 211 31.55 -18.32 12.37
C LEU A 211 32.55 -18.70 11.27
N ALA A 212 33.79 -18.22 11.32
CA ALA A 212 34.76 -18.40 10.24
C ALA A 212 35.10 -19.88 9.99
N SER A 213 35.09 -20.71 11.04
CA SER A 213 35.33 -22.16 10.95
C SER A 213 34.13 -22.96 10.44
N ASN A 214 32.94 -22.37 10.36
CA ASN A 214 31.71 -23.06 9.98
C ASN A 214 31.48 -23.13 8.47
N ASP A 215 32.31 -22.43 7.67
CA ASP A 215 32.28 -22.45 6.21
C ASP A 215 30.91 -22.13 5.58
N ILE A 216 30.17 -21.20 6.19
CA ILE A 216 28.82 -20.83 5.76
C ILE A 216 28.90 -19.80 4.63
N SER A 217 28.34 -20.14 3.46
CA SER A 217 28.29 -19.25 2.29
C SER A 217 26.88 -19.15 1.71
N PHE A 218 26.53 -17.96 1.21
CA PHE A 218 25.22 -17.66 0.63
C PHE A 218 25.36 -16.84 -0.64
N ALA A 219 24.54 -17.14 -1.65
CA ALA A 219 24.46 -16.38 -2.90
C ALA A 219 23.11 -15.67 -3.10
N GLN A 220 22.17 -15.85 -2.16
CA GLN A 220 20.83 -15.27 -2.19
C GLN A 220 20.44 -14.74 -0.82
N ASP A 221 19.45 -13.85 -0.77
CA ASP A 221 18.84 -13.37 0.47
C ASP A 221 18.44 -14.54 1.37
N PHE A 222 18.64 -14.38 2.66
CA PHE A 222 18.38 -15.41 3.65
C PHE A 222 17.91 -14.80 4.97
N VAL A 223 17.35 -15.62 5.83
CA VAL A 223 16.91 -15.21 7.17
C VAL A 223 17.80 -15.84 8.22
N VAL A 224 18.23 -15.03 9.18
CA VAL A 224 19.01 -15.48 10.35
C VAL A 224 18.12 -15.48 11.57
N GLY A 225 17.91 -16.65 12.16
CA GLY A 225 17.12 -16.86 13.38
C GLY A 225 17.99 -17.08 14.61
N ILE A 226 17.55 -16.52 15.74
CA ILE A 226 18.06 -16.78 17.08
C ILE A 226 16.95 -17.51 17.85
N GLU A 227 17.10 -18.83 18.00
CA GLU A 227 16.21 -19.69 18.76
C GLU A 227 16.70 -19.82 20.20
N PHE A 228 15.78 -19.66 21.15
CA PHE A 228 16.05 -19.79 22.57
C PHE A 228 15.87 -21.25 23.03
N ILE A 229 16.97 -21.85 23.49
CA ILE A 229 17.02 -23.28 23.82
C ILE A 229 16.87 -23.51 25.33
N ASP A 230 17.48 -22.65 26.16
CA ASP A 230 17.40 -22.77 27.61
C ASP A 230 17.56 -21.42 28.34
N GLY A 231 16.80 -21.24 29.42
CA GLY A 231 16.72 -20.05 30.27
C GLY A 231 15.28 -19.66 30.61
N ASN A 232 14.97 -19.31 31.87
CA ASN A 232 13.66 -18.82 32.31
C ASN A 232 13.75 -17.35 32.71
N LYS A 233 13.99 -16.45 31.74
CA LYS A 233 14.07 -15.00 32.01
C LYS A 233 13.49 -14.16 30.87
N GLN A 234 13.25 -12.88 31.15
CA GLN A 234 13.03 -11.91 30.09
C GLN A 234 14.38 -11.49 29.49
N VAL A 235 14.53 -11.62 28.18
CA VAL A 235 15.65 -11.13 27.39
C VAL A 235 15.19 -9.92 26.61
N VAL A 236 16.01 -8.87 26.61
CA VAL A 236 15.73 -7.63 25.88
C VAL A 236 16.70 -7.57 24.71
N LEU A 237 16.21 -7.71 23.49
CA LEU A 237 17.06 -7.62 22.29
C LEU A 237 16.91 -6.26 21.63
N ALA A 238 18.00 -5.71 21.11
CA ALA A 238 17.93 -4.45 20.38
C ALA A 238 17.31 -4.63 18.99
N VAL A 239 16.48 -3.68 18.60
CA VAL A 239 15.93 -3.55 17.25
C VAL A 239 16.68 -2.43 16.52
N SER A 240 16.80 -2.56 15.21
CA SER A 240 17.35 -1.52 14.36
C SER A 240 16.37 -0.36 14.17
N ASP A 241 16.90 0.83 13.92
CA ASP A 241 16.11 1.99 13.47
C ASP A 241 15.86 1.99 11.95
N GLN A 242 16.47 1.04 11.24
CA GLN A 242 16.24 0.79 9.83
C GLN A 242 14.95 0.00 9.62
N ILE A 243 14.36 0.14 8.43
CA ILE A 243 13.16 -0.60 8.06
C ILE A 243 13.54 -1.94 7.48
N GLY A 244 12.90 -2.96 8.03
CA GLY A 244 13.02 -4.35 7.64
C GLY A 244 11.98 -5.15 8.40
N THR A 245 12.00 -6.47 8.19
CA THR A 245 11.06 -7.38 8.81
C THR A 245 11.82 -8.26 9.79
N SER A 246 11.28 -8.40 11.00
CA SER A 246 11.63 -9.54 11.85
C SER A 246 10.59 -10.63 11.68
N PHE A 247 11.02 -11.87 11.88
CA PHE A 247 10.12 -13.01 11.94
C PHE A 247 10.18 -13.60 13.33
N ILE A 248 9.04 -14.03 13.86
CA ILE A 248 8.93 -14.60 15.19
C ILE A 248 8.23 -15.94 15.11
N LYS A 249 8.78 -16.96 15.79
CA LYS A 249 8.06 -18.16 16.19
C LYS A 249 7.89 -18.12 17.70
N TYR A 250 6.65 -18.25 18.18
CA TYR A 250 6.36 -18.17 19.61
C TYR A 250 6.68 -19.48 20.36
N ALA A 251 6.78 -20.58 19.61
CA ALA A 251 7.18 -21.89 20.12
C ALA A 251 7.87 -22.71 19.02
N SER A 252 8.51 -23.80 19.44
CA SER A 252 9.12 -24.73 18.48
C SER A 252 8.08 -25.37 17.57
N GLN A 253 8.39 -25.52 16.28
CA GLN A 253 7.48 -26.03 15.24
C GLN A 253 6.21 -25.17 14.98
N ASP A 254 6.22 -23.90 15.41
CA ASP A 254 5.14 -22.95 15.13
C ASP A 254 5.32 -22.26 13.75
N ASP A 255 4.25 -21.62 13.28
CA ASP A 255 4.29 -20.79 12.06
C ASP A 255 5.07 -19.48 12.30
N TRP A 256 5.72 -18.99 11.25
CA TRP A 256 6.37 -17.68 11.29
C TRP A 256 5.33 -16.55 11.31
N SER A 257 5.44 -15.68 12.30
CA SER A 257 4.73 -14.41 12.35
C SER A 257 5.66 -13.27 11.93
N GLU A 258 5.22 -12.44 10.98
CA GLU A 258 5.96 -11.24 10.60
C GLU A 258 5.76 -10.12 11.60
N VAL A 259 6.85 -9.46 11.98
CA VAL A 259 6.85 -8.19 12.69
C VAL A 259 7.45 -7.14 11.75
N PRO A 260 6.60 -6.50 10.93
CA PRO A 260 7.07 -5.55 9.94
C PRO A 260 7.61 -4.28 10.64
N PHE A 261 8.58 -3.65 10.01
CA PHE A 261 9.19 -2.37 10.44
C PHE A 261 9.98 -2.42 11.76
N GLN A 262 10.29 -3.62 12.26
CA GLN A 262 11.10 -3.81 13.47
C GLN A 262 12.16 -4.89 13.26
N PRO A 263 13.13 -4.72 12.33
CA PRO A 263 14.15 -5.73 12.13
C PRO A 263 15.07 -5.81 13.35
N LEU A 264 15.28 -7.03 13.83
CA LEU A 264 16.21 -7.33 14.91
C LEU A 264 17.61 -6.84 14.52
N ALA A 265 18.32 -6.18 15.45
CA ALA A 265 19.66 -5.68 15.18
C ALA A 265 20.68 -6.83 15.15
N ILE A 266 20.77 -7.49 14.00
CA ILE A 266 21.77 -8.52 13.69
C ILE A 266 22.70 -7.99 12.60
N GLN A 267 24.01 -8.02 12.87
CA GLN A 267 25.05 -7.69 11.89
C GLN A 267 25.87 -8.93 11.54
N LEU A 268 26.24 -9.06 10.28
CA LEU A 268 27.13 -10.10 9.79
C LEU A 268 28.39 -9.47 9.21
N ASP A 269 29.57 -9.89 9.69
CA ASP A 269 30.82 -9.61 9.00
C ASP A 269 31.05 -10.70 7.96
N VAL A 270 31.19 -10.31 6.70
CA VAL A 270 31.21 -11.22 5.56
C VAL A 270 32.38 -10.93 4.62
N LEU A 271 32.76 -11.95 3.87
CA LEU A 271 33.76 -11.91 2.81
C LEU A 271 33.03 -12.05 1.47
N ARG A 272 33.25 -11.13 0.52
CA ARG A 272 32.57 -11.10 -0.79
C ARG A 272 33.56 -11.30 -1.93
N SER A 273 33.24 -12.15 -2.91
CA SER A 273 34.09 -12.40 -4.08
C SER A 273 34.19 -11.15 -4.97
N ALA A 274 35.40 -10.77 -5.39
CA ALA A 274 35.59 -9.62 -6.29
C ALA A 274 35.40 -10.01 -7.77
N GLU A 275 34.38 -9.48 -8.45
CA GLU A 275 34.37 -9.38 -9.92
C GLU A 275 34.76 -7.97 -10.38
N SER A 276 35.58 -7.92 -11.42
CA SER A 276 36.38 -6.78 -11.90
C SER A 276 35.56 -5.66 -12.52
N MET A 277 35.57 -4.47 -11.90
CA MET A 277 35.23 -3.21 -12.56
C MET A 277 36.50 -2.60 -13.15
N ASP A 278 36.75 -2.80 -14.45
CA ASP A 278 37.73 -2.00 -15.17
C ASP A 278 37.17 -0.61 -15.51
N ALA A 279 38.02 0.38 -15.27
CA ALA A 279 37.80 1.81 -15.40
C ALA A 279 37.85 2.27 -16.86
N GLU A 280 37.00 3.22 -17.22
CA GLU A 280 37.08 3.91 -18.52
C GLU A 280 37.48 5.38 -18.36
N VAL A 281 38.44 5.77 -19.21
CA VAL A 281 39.16 7.03 -19.25
C VAL A 281 38.26 8.15 -19.81
N LYS A 282 38.29 9.33 -19.19
CA LYS A 282 37.55 10.52 -19.64
C LYS A 282 38.20 11.17 -20.87
N THR A 283 37.45 11.22 -21.98
CA THR A 283 37.53 12.28 -23.01
C THR A 283 36.29 13.17 -22.94
N SER A 284 36.41 14.45 -23.28
CA SER A 284 35.28 15.41 -23.25
C SER A 284 34.32 15.17 -24.42
N GLU A 285 33.24 14.43 -24.16
CA GLU A 285 32.22 14.09 -25.14
C GLU A 285 31.13 15.18 -25.27
N PRO A 286 30.39 15.21 -26.40
CA PRO A 286 29.34 16.20 -26.66
C PRO A 286 28.21 16.16 -25.61
N MET A 287 27.71 17.36 -25.26
CA MET A 287 26.62 17.54 -24.30
C MET A 287 25.34 17.98 -25.01
N VAL A 288 24.24 17.29 -24.71
CA VAL A 288 22.89 17.66 -25.12
C VAL A 288 22.20 18.37 -23.96
N ARG A 289 21.59 19.52 -24.25
CA ARG A 289 20.80 20.33 -23.34
C ARG A 289 19.33 20.21 -23.69
N GLY A 290 18.45 20.41 -22.73
CA GLY A 290 17.03 20.44 -23.06
C GLY A 290 16.12 20.84 -21.91
N GLU A 291 14.82 20.84 -22.19
CA GLU A 291 13.76 21.14 -21.23
C GLU A 291 12.67 20.05 -21.30
N VAL A 292 12.21 19.61 -20.14
CA VAL A 292 11.13 18.64 -19.99
C VAL A 292 9.90 19.29 -19.38
N SER A 293 8.73 19.07 -20.00
CA SER A 293 7.45 19.61 -19.56
C SER A 293 6.32 18.58 -19.61
N SER A 294 5.27 18.79 -18.82
CA SER A 294 4.03 18.00 -18.78
C SER A 294 2.87 18.97 -18.54
N LEU A 295 1.79 18.86 -19.31
CA LEU A 295 0.64 19.78 -19.25
C LEU A 295 1.03 21.27 -19.33
N GLY A 296 2.07 21.59 -20.10
CA GLY A 296 2.54 22.97 -20.27
C GLY A 296 3.34 23.54 -19.10
N LYS A 297 3.55 22.78 -18.02
CA LYS A 297 4.40 23.16 -16.89
C LYS A 297 5.75 22.41 -16.97
N PRO A 298 6.87 23.05 -16.58
CA PRO A 298 8.15 22.35 -16.48
C PRO A 298 8.07 21.23 -15.45
N VAL A 299 8.70 20.08 -15.74
CA VAL A 299 8.71 18.92 -14.84
C VAL A 299 10.10 18.78 -14.25
N GLN A 300 10.19 19.04 -12.96
CA GLN A 300 11.40 18.81 -12.19
C GLN A 300 11.57 17.32 -11.87
N GLY A 301 12.81 16.85 -11.97
CA GLY A 301 13.21 15.54 -11.47
C GLY A 301 13.17 14.38 -12.40
N VAL A 302 12.77 14.57 -13.65
CA VAL A 302 12.73 13.51 -14.65
C VAL A 302 14.15 12.96 -14.80
N GLU A 303 14.29 11.65 -14.61
CA GLU A 303 15.54 10.93 -14.89
C GLU A 303 15.75 10.88 -16.40
N VAL A 304 16.93 11.32 -16.85
CA VAL A 304 17.32 11.39 -18.25
C VAL A 304 18.53 10.48 -18.44
N HIS A 305 18.31 9.33 -19.07
CA HIS A 305 19.29 8.27 -19.23
C HIS A 305 19.53 7.94 -20.71
N VAL A 306 20.78 7.82 -21.15
CA VAL A 306 21.10 7.46 -22.54
C VAL A 306 21.23 5.94 -22.63
N LYS A 307 20.36 5.29 -23.40
CA LYS A 307 20.35 3.83 -23.54
C LYS A 307 21.70 3.32 -24.05
N GLY A 308 22.27 2.38 -23.31
CA GLY A 308 23.54 1.74 -23.65
C GLY A 308 24.78 2.52 -23.21
N LYS A 309 24.65 3.71 -22.60
CA LYS A 309 25.77 4.45 -21.99
C LYS A 309 25.68 4.42 -20.47
N LYS A 310 26.83 4.45 -19.78
CA LYS A 310 26.89 4.52 -18.31
C LYS A 310 26.64 5.96 -17.85
N GLY A 311 25.64 6.17 -16.98
CA GLY A 311 25.32 7.47 -16.36
C GLY A 311 23.91 8.01 -16.68
N TYR A 312 23.45 8.96 -15.88
CA TYR A 312 22.14 9.63 -16.02
C TYR A 312 22.19 11.04 -15.39
N THR A 313 21.22 11.88 -15.73
CA THR A 313 21.03 13.21 -15.14
C THR A 313 19.57 13.39 -14.73
N HIS A 314 19.23 14.50 -14.06
CA HIS A 314 17.84 14.84 -13.76
C HIS A 314 17.50 16.26 -14.19
N THR A 315 16.22 16.49 -14.52
CA THR A 315 15.73 17.83 -14.81
C THR A 315 15.67 18.72 -13.56
N ARG A 316 16.02 20.00 -13.73
CA ARG A 316 15.97 21.05 -12.71
C ARG A 316 14.53 21.58 -12.51
N ALA A 317 14.36 22.51 -11.57
CA ALA A 317 13.06 23.10 -11.23
C ALA A 317 12.34 23.77 -12.42
N ASP A 318 13.10 24.33 -13.36
CA ASP A 318 12.61 24.93 -14.60
C ASP A 318 12.46 23.90 -15.74
N GLY A 319 12.57 22.60 -15.44
CA GLY A 319 12.50 21.51 -16.42
C GLY A 319 13.80 21.31 -17.21
N SER A 320 14.83 22.13 -17.02
CA SER A 320 16.06 22.05 -17.81
C SER A 320 16.96 20.85 -17.43
N PHE A 321 17.64 20.24 -18.39
CA PHE A 321 18.62 19.16 -18.17
C PHE A 321 19.85 19.30 -19.09
N VAL A 322 20.94 18.64 -18.71
CA VAL A 322 22.14 18.46 -19.55
C VAL A 322 22.66 17.04 -19.38
N VAL A 323 22.81 16.31 -20.49
CA VAL A 323 23.27 14.91 -20.53
C VAL A 323 24.31 14.71 -21.63
N GLN A 324 25.27 13.83 -21.40
CA GLN A 324 26.31 13.49 -22.38
C GLN A 324 25.74 12.50 -23.40
N ALA A 325 25.54 12.95 -24.63
CA ALA A 325 24.89 12.16 -25.69
C ALA A 325 25.30 12.67 -27.08
N GLU A 326 25.31 11.77 -28.06
CA GLU A 326 25.62 12.06 -29.46
C GLU A 326 24.35 12.07 -30.32
N LEU A 327 24.42 12.71 -31.49
CA LEU A 327 23.33 12.65 -32.47
C LEU A 327 23.06 11.20 -32.86
N GLY A 328 21.82 10.75 -32.70
CA GLY A 328 21.41 9.37 -32.94
C GLY A 328 21.26 8.50 -31.69
N ASP A 329 21.80 8.92 -30.54
CA ASP A 329 21.60 8.23 -29.26
C ASP A 329 20.12 8.23 -28.84
N ILE A 330 19.70 7.19 -28.11
CA ILE A 330 18.33 7.10 -27.55
C ILE A 330 18.38 7.52 -26.09
N ILE A 331 17.69 8.61 -25.76
CA ILE A 331 17.52 9.06 -24.38
C ILE A 331 16.17 8.58 -23.85
N GLU A 332 16.17 7.87 -22.73
CA GLU A 332 15.01 7.52 -21.94
C GLU A 332 14.76 8.57 -20.85
N PHE A 333 13.54 9.08 -20.82
CA PHE A 333 13.03 10.02 -19.83
C PHE A 333 12.07 9.27 -18.92
N ASN A 334 12.49 9.02 -17.70
CA ASN A 334 11.70 8.29 -16.72
C ASN A 334 11.21 9.23 -15.62
N SER A 335 9.94 9.07 -15.24
CA SER A 335 9.27 9.86 -14.22
C SER A 335 8.27 8.99 -13.49
N ILE A 336 8.08 9.24 -12.20
CA ILE A 336 7.09 8.50 -11.40
C ILE A 336 5.66 8.89 -11.80
N VAL A 337 5.46 10.16 -12.19
CA VAL A 337 4.14 10.70 -12.51
C VAL A 337 3.85 10.75 -14.02
N ASN A 338 4.82 10.42 -14.87
CA ASN A 338 4.67 10.42 -16.34
C ASN A 338 5.15 9.13 -17.00
N HIS A 339 4.48 8.70 -18.06
CA HIS A 339 4.87 7.55 -18.87
C HIS A 339 6.31 7.73 -19.33
N THR A 340 7.09 6.66 -19.21
CA THR A 340 8.47 6.64 -19.67
C THR A 340 8.49 6.95 -21.16
N LYS A 341 9.26 7.96 -21.54
CA LYS A 341 9.34 8.44 -22.92
C LYS A 341 10.74 8.27 -23.44
N THR A 342 10.88 7.65 -24.61
CA THR A 342 12.18 7.56 -25.28
C THR A 342 12.25 8.58 -26.43
N VAL A 343 13.37 9.26 -26.56
CA VAL A 343 13.62 10.30 -27.57
C VAL A 343 15.00 10.08 -28.17
N ILE A 344 15.06 10.00 -29.49
CA ILE A 344 16.34 9.99 -30.22
C ILE A 344 16.91 11.42 -30.25
N VAL A 345 18.19 11.58 -29.94
CA VAL A 345 18.92 12.84 -30.02
C VAL A 345 19.03 13.27 -31.47
N LYS A 346 18.40 14.39 -31.82
CA LYS A 346 18.40 14.95 -33.19
C LYS A 346 19.05 16.33 -33.27
N SER A 347 19.32 16.94 -32.12
CA SER A 347 19.90 18.26 -31.95
C SER A 347 20.52 18.36 -30.57
N GLU A 348 21.46 19.31 -30.41
CA GLU A 348 22.08 19.63 -29.12
C GLU A 348 21.08 20.25 -28.13
N ASP A 349 19.98 20.84 -28.62
CA ASP A 349 18.87 21.34 -27.81
C ASP A 349 17.62 20.47 -27.99
N LEU A 350 17.09 19.90 -26.90
CA LEU A 350 15.91 19.05 -26.87
C LEU A 350 14.75 19.68 -26.10
N LYS A 351 13.53 19.54 -26.63
CA LYS A 351 12.30 19.82 -25.88
C LYS A 351 11.48 18.56 -25.79
N VAL A 352 11.24 18.09 -24.58
CA VAL A 352 10.57 16.81 -24.32
C VAL A 352 9.29 17.06 -23.55
N LYS A 353 8.16 16.66 -24.14
CA LYS A 353 6.86 16.68 -23.47
C LYS A 353 6.56 15.28 -22.96
N LEU A 354 6.42 15.11 -21.66
CA LEU A 354 6.01 13.84 -21.06
C LEU A 354 4.48 13.75 -20.99
N GLU A 355 4.00 12.51 -21.06
CA GLU A 355 2.58 12.20 -20.90
C GLU A 355 2.38 11.66 -19.48
N PRO A 356 1.45 12.21 -18.68
CA PRO A 356 1.22 11.71 -17.33
C PRO A 356 0.79 10.22 -17.29
N LYS A 357 1.23 9.44 -16.27
CA LYS A 357 0.83 8.03 -16.06
C LYS A 357 -0.60 7.87 -15.55
N TYR A 358 -1.18 8.97 -15.10
CA TYR A 358 -2.56 9.01 -14.65
C TYR A 358 -3.48 9.29 -15.83
N ASP A 359 -4.55 8.50 -15.96
CA ASP A 359 -5.75 8.98 -16.65
C ASP A 359 -6.15 10.29 -15.99
N ILE A 360 -6.27 11.38 -16.75
CA ILE A 360 -6.89 12.59 -16.21
C ILE A 360 -8.38 12.28 -16.08
N LEU A 361 -8.80 11.90 -14.87
CA LEU A 361 -10.16 12.16 -14.41
C LEU A 361 -10.14 13.63 -13.97
N GLU A 362 -10.66 14.49 -14.84
CA GLU A 362 -10.79 15.92 -14.60
C GLU A 362 -11.80 16.14 -13.47
N GLU A 363 -11.32 16.27 -12.23
CA GLU A 363 -12.10 16.69 -11.05
C GLU A 363 -11.08 17.18 -10.01
N VAL A 364 -10.86 18.47 -9.78
CA VAL A 364 -11.66 19.67 -10.04
C VAL A 364 -10.73 20.72 -10.64
N ILE A 365 -10.71 20.82 -11.97
CA ILE A 365 -10.23 22.02 -12.66
C ILE A 365 -11.47 22.85 -12.97
N LEU A 366 -11.78 23.81 -12.10
CA LEU A 366 -12.59 24.96 -12.48
C LEU A 366 -11.75 25.81 -13.44
N GLN A 367 -11.70 25.43 -14.71
CA GLN A 367 -11.31 26.35 -15.75
C GLN A 367 -12.21 26.13 -16.96
N ALA A 368 -13.11 27.08 -17.14
CA ALA A 368 -13.80 27.28 -18.39
C ALA A 368 -12.76 27.44 -19.50
N ASP A 369 -12.84 26.61 -20.52
CA ASP A 369 -12.25 26.92 -21.82
C ASP A 369 -13.32 26.69 -22.88
N GLU A 370 -13.79 27.78 -23.47
CA GLU A 370 -14.74 27.79 -24.56
C GLU A 370 -14.12 27.11 -25.78
N THR A 371 -14.32 25.80 -25.93
CA THR A 371 -14.08 25.13 -27.22
C THR A 371 -15.32 24.36 -27.66
N LYS A 372 -15.72 24.64 -28.90
CA LYS A 372 -17.00 24.26 -29.52
C LYS A 372 -17.28 22.76 -29.45
N ASP A 373 -18.58 22.45 -29.46
CA ASP A 373 -19.24 21.15 -29.29
C ASP A 373 -18.45 19.90 -29.77
N PRO A 374 -18.05 18.99 -28.85
CA PRO A 374 -17.44 17.69 -29.14
C PRO A 374 -18.38 16.65 -29.79
N SER A 375 -19.63 17.01 -30.11
CA SER A 375 -20.62 16.14 -30.75
C SER A 375 -20.37 15.91 -32.25
N ASP A 376 -19.45 16.66 -32.87
CA ASP A 376 -19.23 16.60 -34.31
C ASP A 376 -18.62 15.26 -34.75
N GLU A 377 -19.34 14.52 -35.60
CA GLU A 377 -18.86 13.24 -36.13
C GLU A 377 -17.61 13.36 -37.04
N ARG A 378 -17.15 14.57 -37.36
CA ARG A 378 -15.97 14.83 -38.21
C ARG A 378 -14.65 14.73 -37.45
N MET A 379 -14.66 14.40 -36.15
CA MET A 379 -13.45 14.34 -35.32
C MET A 379 -12.36 13.42 -35.89
N VAL A 380 -11.12 13.89 -35.79
CA VAL A 380 -9.92 13.25 -36.33
C VAL A 380 -9.06 12.80 -35.16
N MET A 381 -8.66 11.52 -35.15
CA MET A 381 -7.77 11.02 -34.10
C MET A 381 -6.33 11.50 -34.34
N THR A 382 -5.81 12.31 -33.42
CA THR A 382 -4.44 12.83 -33.47
C THR A 382 -3.60 12.27 -32.33
N LEU A 383 -2.28 12.43 -32.38
CA LEU A 383 -1.39 12.09 -31.25
C LEU A 383 -1.75 12.89 -29.97
N PHE A 384 -2.43 14.02 -30.13
CA PHE A 384 -2.88 14.91 -29.05
C PHE A 384 -4.36 14.70 -28.70
N GLY A 385 -4.91 13.53 -29.04
CA GLY A 385 -6.32 13.18 -28.87
C GLY A 385 -7.22 13.60 -30.05
N PRO A 386 -8.55 13.35 -29.95
CA PRO A 386 -9.50 13.73 -30.98
C PRO A 386 -9.56 15.24 -31.20
N ARG A 387 -9.45 15.71 -32.45
CA ARG A 387 -9.56 17.13 -32.83
C ARG A 387 -10.52 17.32 -33.98
N HIS A 388 -11.25 18.44 -33.99
CA HIS A 388 -12.11 18.77 -35.12
C HIS A 388 -11.24 19.19 -36.32
N PRO A 389 -11.50 18.74 -37.57
CA PRO A 389 -10.65 19.03 -38.71
C PRO A 389 -10.42 20.53 -38.94
N GLU A 390 -11.42 21.36 -38.66
CA GLU A 390 -11.34 22.83 -38.82
C GLU A 390 -10.40 23.48 -37.80
N THR A 391 -10.15 22.83 -36.66
CA THR A 391 -9.24 23.33 -35.60
C THR A 391 -7.78 22.95 -35.86
N LEU A 392 -7.51 22.08 -36.84
CA LEU A 392 -6.15 21.64 -37.18
C LEU A 392 -5.32 22.69 -37.93
N GLY A 393 -5.88 23.88 -38.19
CA GLY A 393 -5.20 24.98 -38.87
C GLY A 393 -5.02 24.75 -40.37
N PHE A 394 -5.17 25.82 -41.16
CA PHE A 394 -4.94 25.89 -42.62
C PHE A 394 -5.56 24.75 -43.46
N ARG A 395 -6.80 24.94 -43.96
CA ARG A 395 -7.43 24.17 -45.06
C ARG A 395 -7.21 22.64 -45.00
N ALA A 396 -7.38 22.03 -43.83
CA ALA A 396 -7.42 20.58 -43.70
C ALA A 396 -8.56 20.01 -44.54
N ILE A 397 -8.32 18.90 -45.23
CA ILE A 397 -9.33 18.22 -46.05
C ILE A 397 -9.64 16.90 -45.37
N HIS A 398 -10.89 16.75 -44.92
CA HIS A 398 -11.41 15.55 -44.29
C HIS A 398 -12.32 14.79 -45.26
N ARG A 399 -12.17 13.47 -45.33
CA ARG A 399 -13.02 12.56 -46.13
C ARG A 399 -13.39 11.35 -45.29
N ARG A 400 -14.68 11.03 -45.25
CA ARG A 400 -15.19 9.84 -44.56
C ARG A 400 -15.25 8.64 -45.49
N ARG A 401 -15.41 7.46 -44.90
CA ARG A 401 -15.48 6.16 -45.56
C ARG A 401 -16.42 6.11 -46.77
N ASN A 402 -17.58 6.78 -46.68
CA ASN A 402 -18.56 6.86 -47.78
C ASN A 402 -18.09 7.73 -48.96
N GLU A 403 -17.10 8.61 -48.76
CA GLU A 403 -16.48 9.45 -49.79
C GLU A 403 -15.18 8.84 -50.36
N LEU A 404 -14.69 7.73 -49.77
CA LEU A 404 -13.46 7.05 -50.17
C LEU A 404 -13.70 6.04 -51.32
N ASN A 405 -12.64 5.72 -52.09
CA ASN A 405 -12.72 4.72 -53.16
C ASN A 405 -12.78 3.31 -52.58
N LYS A 406 -13.90 2.62 -52.75
CA LYS A 406 -14.13 1.25 -52.25
C LYS A 406 -13.29 0.17 -52.96
N PHE A 407 -12.69 0.48 -54.11
CA PHE A 407 -11.84 -0.45 -54.86
C PHE A 407 -10.34 -0.24 -54.61
N ALA A 408 -9.96 0.62 -53.66
CA ALA A 408 -8.56 0.83 -53.32
C ALA A 408 -8.03 -0.36 -52.50
N VAL A 409 -6.87 -0.88 -52.90
CA VAL A 409 -6.15 -1.94 -52.18
C VAL A 409 -5.04 -1.40 -51.27
N THR A 410 -4.68 -0.12 -51.40
CA THR A 410 -3.68 0.54 -50.54
C THR A 410 -4.11 1.95 -50.15
N LEU A 411 -3.58 2.45 -49.03
CA LEU A 411 -3.77 3.83 -48.59
C LEU A 411 -3.33 4.85 -49.66
N GLY A 412 -2.25 4.55 -50.40
CA GLY A 412 -1.79 5.41 -51.50
C GLY A 412 -2.83 5.59 -52.61
N GLN A 413 -3.61 4.55 -52.92
CA GLN A 413 -4.70 4.63 -53.90
C GLN A 413 -5.91 5.43 -53.39
N LEU A 414 -6.17 5.45 -52.09
CA LEU A 414 -7.24 6.26 -51.49
C LEU A 414 -6.97 7.76 -51.58
N ILE A 415 -5.70 8.16 -51.53
CA ILE A 415 -5.28 9.56 -51.41
C ILE A 415 -4.93 10.18 -52.77
N ARG A 416 -4.44 9.37 -53.71
CA ARG A 416 -4.03 9.83 -55.05
C ARG A 416 -5.17 10.55 -55.77
N GLY A 417 -4.95 11.81 -56.13
CA GLY A 417 -5.87 12.62 -56.94
C GLY A 417 -7.12 13.16 -56.22
N ARG A 418 -7.29 12.93 -54.90
CA ARG A 418 -8.50 13.34 -54.16
C ARG A 418 -8.29 14.42 -53.08
N PHE A 419 -7.03 14.81 -52.82
CA PHE A 419 -6.67 15.86 -51.86
C PHE A 419 -5.87 16.99 -52.56
N PRO A 420 -6.48 18.15 -52.88
CA PRO A 420 -5.89 19.24 -53.69
C PRO A 420 -4.56 19.84 -53.22
N THR A 421 -4.20 19.73 -51.93
CA THR A 421 -2.95 20.24 -51.37
C THR A 421 -1.72 19.42 -51.81
N VAL A 422 -1.94 18.28 -52.49
CA VAL A 422 -0.88 17.45 -53.08
C VAL A 422 -0.56 17.96 -54.50
N ARG A 423 0.12 19.10 -54.62
CA ARG A 423 0.63 19.59 -55.92
C ARG A 423 2.08 19.16 -56.12
N GLY A 424 2.34 18.33 -57.15
CA GLY A 424 3.68 17.98 -57.61
C GLY A 424 3.75 16.75 -58.53
N SER A 425 3.61 17.02 -59.84
CA SER A 425 4.17 16.30 -61.01
C SER A 425 4.58 14.81 -60.93
N SER A 426 3.89 14.01 -61.76
CA SER A 426 4.42 12.93 -62.62
C SER A 426 5.12 11.69 -62.05
N SER A 427 5.31 11.54 -60.74
CA SER A 427 5.76 10.28 -60.13
C SER A 427 5.34 10.19 -58.65
N ILE A 428 4.07 9.88 -58.39
CA ILE A 428 3.49 9.82 -57.04
C ILE A 428 3.63 8.40 -56.47
N THR A 429 4.79 8.13 -55.87
CA THR A 429 4.90 7.26 -54.70
C THR A 429 4.49 8.05 -53.45
N LEU A 430 4.04 7.38 -52.38
CA LEU A 430 3.80 7.98 -51.04
C LEU A 430 5.02 8.73 -50.45
N SER A 431 6.15 8.77 -51.17
CA SER A 431 7.42 9.39 -50.79
C SER A 431 7.34 10.86 -50.40
N ASN A 432 6.29 11.59 -50.82
CA ASN A 432 6.12 12.99 -50.43
C ASN A 432 5.47 13.11 -49.04
N PHE A 433 4.45 12.35 -48.67
CA PHE A 433 3.94 12.33 -47.29
C PHE A 433 4.65 11.23 -46.50
N ARG A 434 5.73 11.59 -45.81
CA ARG A 434 6.50 10.64 -45.00
C ARG A 434 5.86 10.28 -43.67
N THR A 435 4.69 10.85 -43.34
CA THR A 435 4.09 10.72 -42.01
C THR A 435 2.58 10.50 -42.10
N VAL A 436 2.15 9.33 -41.62
CA VAL A 436 0.74 8.96 -41.42
C VAL A 436 0.49 8.84 -39.93
N VAL A 437 -0.62 9.38 -39.44
CA VAL A 437 -1.07 9.19 -38.06
C VAL A 437 -2.28 8.25 -38.10
N LEU A 438 -2.10 6.99 -37.72
CA LEU A 438 -3.15 5.99 -37.68
C LEU A 438 -3.66 5.86 -36.24
N ASP A 439 -4.92 6.21 -36.01
CA ASP A 439 -5.58 6.14 -34.68
C ASP A 439 -4.81 6.86 -33.57
N GLY A 440 -4.14 7.96 -33.92
CA GLY A 440 -3.30 8.74 -33.01
C GLY A 440 -1.84 8.30 -32.95
N VAL A 441 -1.47 7.17 -33.57
CA VAL A 441 -0.09 6.66 -33.61
C VAL A 441 0.61 7.13 -34.89
N VAL A 442 1.81 7.73 -34.74
CA VAL A 442 2.59 8.26 -35.86
C VAL A 442 3.41 7.14 -36.52
N PHE A 443 3.27 6.99 -37.83
CA PHE A 443 4.03 6.07 -38.68
C PHE A 443 4.82 6.85 -39.72
N THR A 444 6.11 6.54 -39.83
CA THR A 444 7.00 7.12 -40.83
C THR A 444 7.66 6.02 -41.64
N GLY A 445 7.27 5.84 -42.91
CA GLY A 445 7.77 4.74 -43.74
C GLY A 445 6.70 4.14 -44.65
N ASP A 446 6.80 2.83 -44.91
CA ASP A 446 5.80 2.11 -45.71
C ASP A 446 4.46 2.00 -44.97
N THR A 447 3.37 2.37 -45.65
CA THR A 447 1.99 2.36 -45.13
C THR A 447 1.14 1.26 -45.77
N ASN A 448 1.75 0.35 -46.54
CA ASN A 448 1.05 -0.76 -47.20
C ASN A 448 0.40 -1.74 -46.20
N PHE A 449 0.77 -1.69 -44.93
CA PHE A 449 0.14 -2.48 -43.87
C PHE A 449 -1.26 -2.00 -43.49
N ILE A 450 -1.65 -0.78 -43.88
CA ILE A 450 -2.95 -0.20 -43.55
C ILE A 450 -3.99 -0.68 -44.57
N ASN A 451 -4.85 -1.62 -44.15
CA ASN A 451 -5.95 -2.11 -44.95
C ASN A 451 -7.02 -0.99 -45.17
N PRO A 452 -7.33 -0.60 -46.42
CA PRO A 452 -8.40 0.36 -46.73
C PRO A 452 -9.76 0.04 -46.11
N ASP A 453 -10.10 -1.24 -45.93
CA ASP A 453 -11.40 -1.66 -45.42
C ASP A 453 -11.61 -1.28 -43.96
N ILE A 454 -10.56 -1.11 -43.15
CA ILE A 454 -10.72 -0.75 -41.74
C ILE A 454 -10.77 0.77 -41.52
N ILE A 455 -10.59 1.57 -42.58
CA ILE A 455 -10.52 3.03 -42.51
C ILE A 455 -11.93 3.63 -42.44
N GLU A 456 -12.15 4.46 -41.44
CA GLU A 456 -13.35 5.24 -41.22
C GLU A 456 -13.24 6.67 -41.79
N SER A 457 -12.08 7.31 -41.64
CA SER A 457 -11.85 8.62 -42.23
C SER A 457 -10.37 8.89 -42.51
N ILE A 458 -10.13 9.77 -43.49
CA ILE A 458 -8.80 10.29 -43.83
C ILE A 458 -8.85 11.82 -43.75
N THR A 459 -7.92 12.40 -43.01
CA THR A 459 -7.74 13.87 -42.97
C THR A 459 -6.34 14.24 -43.40
N VAL A 460 -6.22 15.05 -44.44
CA VAL A 460 -4.92 15.56 -44.91
C VAL A 460 -4.76 16.99 -44.45
N VAL A 461 -3.69 17.23 -43.70
CA VAL A 461 -3.32 18.54 -43.17
C VAL A 461 -2.09 19.06 -43.94
N PRO A 462 -2.12 20.31 -44.47
CA PRO A 462 -1.01 20.90 -45.20
C PRO A 462 0.28 21.03 -44.37
N SER A 463 1.42 21.16 -45.05
CA SER A 463 2.75 21.26 -44.42
C SER A 463 2.91 22.39 -43.42
N ALA A 464 2.23 23.54 -43.59
CA ALA A 464 2.29 24.64 -42.63
C ALA A 464 1.71 24.22 -41.26
N ALA A 465 0.52 23.61 -41.25
CA ALA A 465 -0.13 23.13 -40.03
C ALA A 465 0.51 21.83 -39.50
N GLY A 466 0.93 20.94 -40.40
CA GLY A 466 1.70 19.75 -40.06
C GLY A 466 3.02 20.09 -39.36
N ASN A 467 3.78 21.08 -39.84
CA ASN A 467 5.04 21.54 -39.23
C ASN A 467 4.81 22.11 -37.83
N VAL A 468 3.75 22.89 -37.63
CA VAL A 468 3.41 23.46 -36.31
C VAL A 468 3.11 22.35 -35.31
N MET A 469 2.43 21.28 -35.74
CA MET A 469 1.97 20.21 -34.86
C MET A 469 3.00 19.06 -34.68
N TYR A 470 3.80 18.75 -35.70
CA TYR A 470 4.70 17.58 -35.75
C TYR A 470 6.14 17.90 -36.17
N GLY A 471 6.50 19.18 -36.27
CA GLY A 471 7.86 19.60 -36.64
C GLY A 471 8.31 19.05 -37.99
N SER A 472 9.56 18.57 -38.09
CA SER A 472 10.13 18.03 -39.32
C SER A 472 9.32 16.87 -39.94
N TYR A 473 8.57 16.12 -39.12
CA TYR A 473 7.69 15.05 -39.60
C TYR A 473 6.45 15.58 -40.31
N GLY A 474 6.04 16.81 -40.04
CA GLY A 474 4.97 17.51 -40.73
C GLY A 474 5.43 18.37 -41.91
N ARG A 475 6.73 18.36 -42.25
CA ARG A 475 7.31 19.20 -43.33
C ARG A 475 6.64 19.03 -44.68
N ASN A 476 6.12 17.84 -44.94
CA ASN A 476 5.42 17.55 -46.17
C ASN A 476 3.89 17.42 -45.99
N GLY A 477 3.38 17.83 -44.83
CA GLY A 477 1.99 17.62 -44.40
C GLY A 477 1.79 16.28 -43.69
N ILE A 478 0.63 16.14 -43.03
CA ILE A 478 0.26 14.97 -42.22
C ILE A 478 -1.00 14.35 -42.78
N ILE A 479 -1.04 13.02 -42.83
CA ILE A 479 -2.23 12.26 -43.19
C ILE A 479 -2.72 11.54 -41.93
N TYR A 480 -3.86 11.94 -41.40
CA TYR A 480 -4.56 11.21 -40.35
C TYR A 480 -5.43 10.13 -40.97
N VAL A 481 -5.35 8.93 -40.42
CA VAL A 481 -6.23 7.80 -40.73
C VAL A 481 -6.89 7.40 -39.42
N THR A 482 -8.22 7.46 -39.38
CA THR A 482 -9.01 6.94 -38.25
C THR A 482 -9.67 5.65 -38.69
N THR A 483 -9.58 4.59 -37.89
CA THR A 483 -10.22 3.29 -38.14
C THR A 483 -11.60 3.21 -37.52
N ILE A 484 -12.39 2.25 -37.99
CA ILE A 484 -13.72 1.96 -37.47
C ILE A 484 -13.64 1.58 -35.98
N ASN A 485 -12.63 0.79 -35.59
CA ASN A 485 -12.45 0.37 -34.20
C ASN A 485 -12.06 1.53 -33.30
N ALA A 486 -11.16 2.42 -33.74
CA ALA A 486 -10.80 3.60 -32.97
C ALA A 486 -12.01 4.53 -32.77
N LYS A 487 -12.84 4.74 -33.81
CA LYS A 487 -14.10 5.48 -33.67
C LYS A 487 -15.05 4.81 -32.68
N ARG A 488 -15.24 3.48 -32.77
CA ARG A 488 -16.12 2.73 -31.86
C ARG A 488 -15.63 2.76 -30.42
N ASN A 489 -14.32 2.62 -30.20
CA ASN A 489 -13.71 2.69 -28.88
C ASN A 489 -13.82 4.10 -28.29
N TRP A 490 -13.67 5.14 -29.11
CA TRP A 490 -13.92 6.52 -28.72
C TRP A 490 -15.40 6.77 -28.38
N GLU A 491 -16.34 6.28 -29.19
CA GLU A 491 -17.78 6.38 -28.89
C GLU A 491 -18.16 5.60 -27.62
N PHE A 492 -17.51 4.47 -27.37
CA PHE A 492 -17.66 3.70 -26.14
C PHE A 492 -17.10 4.45 -24.92
N ALA A 493 -15.88 4.99 -25.02
CA ALA A 493 -15.29 5.86 -24.00
C ALA A 493 -16.13 7.13 -23.75
N LYS A 494 -16.80 7.67 -24.78
CA LYS A 494 -17.72 8.81 -24.69
C LYS A 494 -19.00 8.47 -23.93
N ARG A 495 -19.54 7.26 -24.08
CA ARG A 495 -20.70 6.80 -23.30
C ARG A 495 -20.38 6.63 -21.82
N ASN A 496 -19.12 6.34 -21.50
CA ASN A 496 -18.65 6.08 -20.13
C ASN A 496 -17.94 7.29 -19.48
N LYS A 497 -17.78 8.42 -20.17
CA LYS A 497 -17.31 9.68 -19.56
C LYS A 497 -18.47 10.39 -18.88
N VAL A 498 -18.42 10.46 -17.55
CA VAL A 498 -19.27 11.32 -16.72
C VAL A 498 -19.21 12.75 -17.29
N LYS A 499 -20.38 13.29 -17.65
CA LYS A 499 -20.49 14.68 -18.11
C LYS A 499 -20.02 15.62 -17.00
N ASN A 500 -19.17 16.57 -17.35
CA ASN A 500 -18.58 17.56 -16.46
C ASN A 500 -19.69 18.50 -15.93
N ASN A 501 -20.22 18.25 -14.72
CA ASN A 501 -21.53 18.76 -14.28
C ASN A 501 -21.56 20.22 -13.81
N LEU A 502 -20.40 20.86 -13.56
CA LEU A 502 -20.37 22.25 -13.06
C LEU A 502 -20.66 23.32 -14.14
N ILE A 503 -20.45 22.98 -15.42
CA ILE A 503 -20.65 23.88 -16.57
C ILE A 503 -21.97 23.53 -17.30
N VAL A 504 -22.71 22.53 -16.84
CA VAL A 504 -23.98 22.12 -17.46
C VAL A 504 -25.04 23.18 -17.21
N LYS A 505 -25.59 23.77 -18.27
CA LYS A 505 -26.80 24.61 -18.17
C LYS A 505 -27.92 23.79 -17.49
N GLY A 506 -28.40 24.26 -16.33
CA GLY A 506 -29.46 23.61 -15.55
C GLY A 506 -29.04 23.05 -14.18
N ASN A 507 -27.75 23.10 -13.82
CA ASN A 507 -27.24 22.68 -12.50
C ASN A 507 -27.34 23.79 -11.42
N VAL A 508 -28.46 24.51 -11.37
CA VAL A 508 -28.67 25.53 -10.33
C VAL A 508 -29.03 24.82 -9.03
N TYR A 509 -28.28 25.10 -7.98
CA TYR A 509 -28.57 24.66 -6.63
C TYR A 509 -29.77 25.45 -6.11
N GLU A 510 -30.85 24.75 -5.79
CA GLU A 510 -31.97 25.30 -5.07
C GLU A 510 -31.73 24.96 -3.59
N ASP A 511 -31.58 25.97 -2.74
CA ASP A 511 -31.21 25.84 -1.33
C ASP A 511 -32.27 25.09 -0.52
N THR A 512 -32.26 23.77 -0.68
CA THR A 512 -33.25 22.81 -0.18
C THR A 512 -32.62 21.80 0.74
N ALA A 513 -31.29 21.84 0.92
CA ALA A 513 -30.59 20.94 1.81
C ALA A 513 -30.88 21.29 3.27
N GLN A 514 -31.16 20.26 4.07
CA GLN A 514 -31.32 20.43 5.51
C GLN A 514 -29.95 20.64 6.16
N GLN A 515 -29.86 21.37 7.28
CA GLN A 515 -28.60 21.45 8.02
C GLN A 515 -28.40 20.17 8.85
N TYR A 516 -27.19 19.59 8.83
CA TYR A 516 -26.90 18.43 9.67
C TYR A 516 -26.91 18.81 11.16
N ASP A 517 -27.67 18.08 11.96
CA ASP A 517 -27.70 18.24 13.41
C ASP A 517 -26.59 17.42 14.07
N TYR A 518 -25.46 18.08 14.31
CA TYR A 518 -24.31 17.49 14.98
C TYR A 518 -24.60 17.09 16.43
N ASP A 519 -25.54 17.74 17.09
CA ASP A 519 -25.95 17.40 18.46
C ASP A 519 -26.79 16.12 18.49
N PHE A 520 -27.20 15.58 17.32
CA PHE A 520 -28.05 14.39 17.22
C PHE A 520 -27.31 13.11 16.80
N THR A 521 -26.01 13.20 16.49
CA THR A 521 -25.22 12.16 15.80
C THR A 521 -25.31 10.76 16.42
N PHE A 522 -25.60 10.65 17.73
CA PHE A 522 -25.75 9.35 18.40
C PHE A 522 -26.96 9.24 19.35
N LYS A 523 -28.01 10.07 19.28
CA LYS A 523 -29.12 10.09 20.26
C LYS A 523 -30.11 8.90 20.17
N SER A 524 -29.61 7.66 20.24
CA SER A 524 -30.41 6.44 20.14
C SER A 524 -30.73 5.77 21.49
N TYR A 525 -30.10 6.21 22.59
CA TYR A 525 -30.16 5.57 23.91
C TYR A 525 -30.66 6.54 25.00
N PRO A 526 -31.24 6.09 26.15
CA PRO A 526 -31.82 6.89 27.25
C PRO A 526 -30.97 7.98 27.93
N PHE A 527 -29.91 8.49 27.32
CA PHE A 527 -29.20 9.67 27.78
C PHE A 527 -29.95 10.93 27.35
N LYS A 528 -30.49 11.67 28.33
CA LYS A 528 -31.25 12.90 28.12
C LYS A 528 -30.48 14.10 28.66
N ALA A 529 -30.58 15.23 27.96
CA ALA A 529 -29.82 16.43 28.29
C ALA A 529 -30.03 16.93 29.73
N ASP A 530 -31.21 16.69 30.32
CA ASP A 530 -31.59 17.11 31.68
C ASP A 530 -31.08 16.18 32.80
N GLN A 531 -30.50 15.01 32.48
CA GLN A 531 -29.98 14.07 33.48
C GLN A 531 -28.72 14.58 34.18
N THR A 532 -28.62 14.27 35.48
CA THR A 532 -27.38 14.44 36.25
C THR A 532 -26.31 13.42 35.82
N LEU A 533 -25.03 13.71 36.12
CA LEU A 533 -23.93 12.78 35.82
C LEU A 533 -24.10 11.43 36.53
N GLU A 534 -24.60 11.41 37.77
CA GLU A 534 -24.82 10.18 38.53
C GLU A 534 -25.93 9.32 37.91
N GLU A 535 -27.06 9.92 37.53
CA GLU A 535 -28.15 9.23 36.84
C GLU A 535 -27.68 8.66 35.50
N ALA A 536 -26.93 9.43 34.72
CA ALA A 536 -26.41 8.97 33.43
C ALA A 536 -25.41 7.82 33.59
N ARG A 537 -24.50 7.87 34.58
CA ARG A 537 -23.57 6.77 34.86
C ARG A 537 -24.32 5.51 35.30
N ALA A 538 -25.37 5.64 36.10
CA ALA A 538 -26.22 4.53 36.50
C ALA A 538 -26.95 3.92 35.28
N ILE A 539 -27.49 4.75 34.39
CA ILE A 539 -28.12 4.30 33.14
C ILE A 539 -27.12 3.56 32.26
N TYR A 540 -25.90 4.08 32.10
CA TYR A 540 -24.84 3.40 31.36
C TYR A 540 -24.52 2.03 31.98
N ALA A 541 -24.25 1.97 33.28
CA ALA A 541 -23.92 0.74 33.99
C ALA A 541 -25.04 -0.31 33.94
N MET A 542 -26.32 0.10 34.00
CA MET A 542 -27.46 -0.82 33.93
C MET A 542 -27.70 -1.41 32.54
N ASN A 543 -27.19 -0.76 31.48
CA ASN A 543 -27.48 -1.14 30.11
C ASN A 543 -26.28 -1.69 29.35
N ILE A 544 -25.06 -1.57 29.87
CA ILE A 544 -23.86 -2.05 29.17
C ILE A 544 -23.94 -3.53 28.80
N ASP A 545 -24.38 -4.41 29.71
CA ASP A 545 -24.44 -5.86 29.45
C ASP A 545 -25.44 -6.22 28.34
N LYS A 546 -26.55 -5.48 28.25
CA LYS A 546 -27.60 -5.68 27.23
C LYS A 546 -27.21 -5.16 25.86
N ASN A 547 -26.21 -4.27 25.81
CA ASN A 547 -25.78 -3.57 24.61
C ASN A 547 -24.29 -3.76 24.39
N TYR A 548 -23.73 -4.85 24.92
CA TYR A 548 -22.30 -5.07 24.97
C TYR A 548 -21.67 -4.99 23.58
N ASP A 549 -22.35 -5.49 22.55
CA ASP A 549 -21.90 -5.47 21.16
C ASP A 549 -22.33 -4.22 20.38
N ASN A 550 -23.11 -3.31 20.97
CA ASN A 550 -23.71 -2.18 20.26
C ASN A 550 -22.88 -0.89 20.41
N LEU A 551 -22.06 -0.58 19.41
CA LEU A 551 -21.25 0.64 19.35
C LEU A 551 -22.07 1.92 19.41
N ASN A 552 -23.28 1.94 18.86
CA ASN A 552 -24.12 3.13 18.94
C ASN A 552 -24.41 3.50 20.39
N PHE A 553 -24.67 2.52 21.26
CA PHE A 553 -24.86 2.76 22.70
C PHE A 553 -23.64 3.46 23.34
N PHE A 554 -22.43 2.97 23.04
CA PHE A 554 -21.20 3.57 23.58
C PHE A 554 -20.95 4.97 23.02
N LEU A 555 -21.22 5.21 21.73
CA LEU A 555 -21.07 6.54 21.14
C LEU A 555 -22.13 7.53 21.66
N SER A 556 -23.36 7.08 21.93
CA SER A 556 -24.38 7.88 22.61
C SER A 556 -23.92 8.32 24.00
N ALA A 557 -23.37 7.36 24.77
CA ALA A 557 -22.87 7.63 26.11
C ALA A 557 -21.66 8.57 26.04
N TYR A 558 -20.73 8.33 25.11
CA TYR A 558 -19.58 9.18 24.89
C TYR A 558 -19.98 10.63 24.63
N ASP A 559 -20.86 10.85 23.65
CA ASP A 559 -21.34 12.19 23.28
C ASP A 559 -21.98 12.93 24.47
N PHE A 560 -22.74 12.21 25.30
CA PHE A 560 -23.32 12.78 26.52
C PHE A 560 -22.26 13.19 27.56
N PHE A 561 -21.27 12.32 27.80
CA PHE A 561 -20.25 12.58 28.81
C PHE A 561 -19.16 13.53 28.32
N ASP A 562 -18.89 13.64 27.02
CA ASP A 562 -17.73 14.37 26.50
C ASP A 562 -17.68 15.84 26.94
N ALA A 563 -18.84 16.49 26.93
CA ALA A 563 -18.99 17.89 27.33
C ALA A 563 -19.10 18.09 28.86
N ARG A 564 -19.25 17.02 29.65
CA ARG A 564 -19.60 17.08 31.08
C ARG A 564 -18.57 16.43 32.01
N ASP A 565 -17.90 15.40 31.51
CA ASP A 565 -16.91 14.57 32.19
C ASP A 565 -16.05 13.83 31.15
N LYS A 566 -14.98 14.51 30.72
CA LYS A 566 -14.09 14.03 29.66
C LYS A 566 -13.37 12.73 30.03
N ASP A 567 -13.02 12.54 31.30
CA ASP A 567 -12.33 11.34 31.77
C ASP A 567 -13.24 10.12 31.70
N TYR A 568 -14.49 10.26 32.13
CA TYR A 568 -15.48 9.20 32.03
C TYR A 568 -15.86 8.91 30.57
N ALA A 569 -16.01 9.94 29.74
CA ALA A 569 -16.25 9.78 28.31
C ALA A 569 -15.15 8.94 27.63
N VAL A 570 -13.89 9.21 27.95
CA VAL A 570 -12.76 8.41 27.47
C VAL A 570 -12.81 6.95 27.96
N GLN A 571 -13.25 6.69 29.19
CA GLN A 571 -13.43 5.32 29.72
C GLN A 571 -14.54 4.56 28.96
N VAL A 572 -15.62 5.24 28.60
CA VAL A 572 -16.69 4.68 27.76
C VAL A 572 -16.12 4.23 26.42
N LEU A 573 -15.30 5.05 25.76
CA LEU A 573 -14.66 4.66 24.49
C LEU A 573 -13.66 3.51 24.67
N HIS A 574 -12.87 3.49 25.75
CA HIS A 574 -11.95 2.37 26.02
C HIS A 574 -12.69 1.04 26.22
N THR A 575 -13.88 1.10 26.81
CA THR A 575 -14.76 -0.06 26.94
C THR A 575 -15.26 -0.52 25.57
N ALA A 576 -15.67 0.42 24.71
CA ALA A 576 -16.03 0.14 23.32
C ALA A 576 -14.87 -0.44 22.49
N GLU A 577 -13.62 0.01 22.69
CA GLU A 577 -12.43 -0.57 22.05
C GLU A 577 -12.31 -2.07 22.35
N SER A 578 -12.54 -2.45 23.61
CA SER A 578 -12.40 -3.82 24.09
C SER A 578 -13.44 -4.74 23.47
N VAL A 579 -14.68 -4.25 23.35
CA VAL A 579 -15.76 -4.93 22.62
C VAL A 579 -15.40 -5.10 21.15
N MET A 580 -14.92 -4.03 20.52
CA MET A 580 -14.66 -3.97 19.08
C MET A 580 -13.30 -4.50 18.66
N TRP A 581 -12.52 -5.07 19.57
CA TRP A 581 -11.11 -5.42 19.33
C TRP A 581 -10.84 -6.33 18.12
N ASN A 582 -11.85 -7.08 17.69
CA ASN A 582 -11.80 -7.98 16.53
C ASN A 582 -12.74 -7.56 15.38
N ASN A 583 -13.28 -6.34 15.40
CA ASN A 583 -14.19 -5.83 14.38
C ASN A 583 -13.60 -4.58 13.69
N PRO A 584 -13.01 -4.72 12.49
CA PRO A 584 -12.35 -3.60 11.80
C PRO A 584 -13.26 -2.39 11.53
N LYS A 585 -14.55 -2.61 11.22
CA LYS A 585 -15.51 -1.53 10.95
C LYS A 585 -15.80 -0.71 12.21
N GLY A 586 -15.94 -1.38 13.35
CA GLY A 586 -16.14 -0.76 14.66
C GLY A 586 -14.88 -0.02 15.14
N LEU A 587 -13.71 -0.63 14.98
CA LEU A 587 -12.44 0.01 15.30
C LEU A 587 -12.18 1.26 14.45
N ARG A 588 -12.54 1.22 13.16
CA ARG A 588 -12.41 2.36 12.24
C ARG A 588 -13.35 3.50 12.64
N ALA A 589 -14.59 3.19 13.03
CA ALA A 589 -15.51 4.18 13.59
C ALA A 589 -14.93 4.84 14.85
N LEU A 590 -14.40 4.07 15.80
CA LEU A 590 -13.73 4.59 17.00
C LEU A 590 -12.50 5.43 16.65
N ALA A 591 -11.70 5.01 15.66
CA ALA A 591 -10.53 5.75 15.21
C ALA A 591 -10.92 7.13 14.66
N PHE A 592 -11.99 7.23 13.88
CA PHE A 592 -12.50 8.53 13.40
C PHE A 592 -12.89 9.47 14.55
N ILE A 593 -13.52 8.94 15.61
CA ILE A 593 -13.85 9.72 16.81
C ILE A 593 -12.57 10.21 17.51
N TYR A 594 -11.58 9.33 17.67
CA TYR A 594 -10.30 9.73 18.26
C TYR A 594 -9.55 10.78 17.44
N GLU A 595 -9.59 10.70 16.11
CA GLU A 595 -8.98 11.72 15.25
C GLU A 595 -9.69 13.08 15.35
N ARG A 596 -11.02 13.09 15.35
CA ARG A 596 -11.82 14.32 15.55
C ARG A 596 -11.41 15.01 16.85
N ASP A 597 -11.24 14.23 17.91
CA ASP A 597 -10.93 14.73 19.25
C ASP A 597 -9.42 14.84 19.53
N GLN A 598 -8.59 14.71 18.48
CA GLN A 598 -7.13 14.87 18.50
C GLN A 598 -6.40 13.89 19.45
N LEU A 599 -7.01 12.75 19.75
CA LEU A 599 -6.45 11.65 20.54
C LEU A 599 -5.62 10.71 19.65
N ASN A 600 -4.60 11.27 19.01
CA ASN A 600 -3.84 10.62 17.93
C ASN A 600 -3.17 9.30 18.33
N ASP A 601 -2.65 9.18 19.56
CA ASP A 601 -2.00 7.94 20.03
C ASP A 601 -3.00 6.78 20.11
N LYS A 602 -4.25 7.07 20.50
CA LYS A 602 -5.33 6.07 20.59
C LYS A 602 -5.79 5.65 19.19
N SER A 603 -5.96 6.62 18.29
CA SER A 603 -6.26 6.34 16.88
C SER A 603 -5.18 5.44 16.25
N LEU A 604 -3.88 5.72 16.48
CA LEU A 604 -2.77 4.89 16.00
C LEU A 604 -2.83 3.46 16.53
N LYS A 605 -3.16 3.27 17.80
CA LYS A 605 -3.36 1.93 18.38
C LYS A 605 -4.47 1.17 17.63
N LEU A 606 -5.58 1.83 17.31
CA LEU A 606 -6.69 1.20 16.59
C LEU A 606 -6.33 0.87 15.15
N TYR A 607 -5.67 1.78 14.42
CA TYR A 607 -5.21 1.50 13.05
C TYR A 607 -4.17 0.39 12.97
N ASN A 608 -3.28 0.28 13.96
CA ASN A 608 -2.38 -0.89 14.06
C ASN A 608 -3.17 -2.18 14.23
N ARG A 609 -4.22 -2.18 15.05
CA ARG A 609 -5.07 -3.35 15.22
C ARG A 609 -5.85 -3.69 13.95
N ILE A 610 -6.40 -2.70 13.26
CA ILE A 610 -7.07 -2.88 11.96
C ILE A 610 -6.10 -3.52 10.97
N GLY A 611 -4.85 -3.08 10.92
CA GLY A 611 -3.87 -3.69 10.00
C GLY A 611 -3.47 -5.12 10.30
N GLN A 612 -3.56 -5.55 11.56
CA GLN A 612 -3.43 -6.97 11.91
C GLN A 612 -4.63 -7.81 11.46
N LEU A 613 -5.83 -7.22 11.47
CA LEU A 613 -7.07 -7.90 11.07
C LEU A 613 -7.28 -7.91 9.55
N GLU A 614 -6.80 -6.86 8.87
CA GLU A 614 -7.01 -6.61 7.44
C GLU A 614 -5.68 -6.30 6.71
N PRO A 615 -4.69 -7.22 6.73
CA PRO A 615 -3.34 -6.97 6.20
C PRO A 615 -3.31 -6.83 4.67
N THR A 616 -4.35 -7.27 3.96
CA THR A 616 -4.42 -7.21 2.49
C THR A 616 -5.20 -6.00 1.96
N ARG A 617 -5.80 -5.17 2.84
CA ARG A 617 -6.61 -4.01 2.43
C ARG A 617 -5.75 -2.77 2.28
N ALA A 618 -5.85 -2.07 1.15
CA ALA A 618 -5.07 -0.87 0.87
C ALA A 618 -5.31 0.26 1.90
N GLN A 619 -6.56 0.45 2.36
CA GLN A 619 -6.93 1.52 3.30
C GLN A 619 -6.09 1.49 4.57
N THR A 620 -5.87 0.29 5.11
CA THR A 620 -5.08 0.04 6.34
C THR A 620 -3.76 0.80 6.33
N TYR A 621 -3.04 0.74 5.21
CA TYR A 621 -1.70 1.30 5.10
C TYR A 621 -1.73 2.82 4.95
N VAL A 622 -2.75 3.36 4.28
CA VAL A 622 -2.99 4.80 4.20
C VAL A 622 -3.29 5.35 5.59
N ASP A 623 -4.21 4.74 6.33
CA ASP A 623 -4.58 5.18 7.68
C ASP A 623 -3.38 5.14 8.62
N LEU A 624 -2.59 4.07 8.57
CA LEU A 624 -1.38 3.93 9.38
C LEU A 624 -0.35 5.01 9.05
N ALA A 625 -0.14 5.31 7.76
CA ALA A 625 0.81 6.34 7.36
C ALA A 625 0.37 7.74 7.84
N GLN A 626 -0.91 8.06 7.69
CA GLN A 626 -1.52 9.30 8.18
C GLN A 626 -1.45 9.38 9.71
N SER A 627 -1.75 8.29 10.40
CA SER A 627 -1.71 8.23 11.86
C SER A 627 -0.28 8.32 12.40
N TYR A 628 0.71 7.71 11.74
CA TYR A 628 2.13 7.92 12.06
C TYR A 628 2.53 9.38 11.90
N PHE A 629 2.08 10.04 10.83
CA PHE A 629 2.34 11.47 10.63
C PHE A 629 1.74 12.32 11.75
N ALA A 630 0.46 12.08 12.11
CA ALA A 630 -0.23 12.79 13.19
C ALA A 630 0.45 12.61 14.56
N ASN A 631 1.08 11.45 14.80
CA ASN A 631 1.86 11.15 16.01
C ASN A 631 3.35 11.54 15.88
N LYS A 632 3.72 12.37 14.90
CA LYS A 632 5.08 12.86 14.67
C LYS A 632 6.11 11.76 14.39
N HIS A 633 5.66 10.57 14.03
CA HIS A 633 6.51 9.47 13.57
C HIS A 633 6.82 9.63 12.06
N TYR A 634 7.36 10.79 11.66
CA TYR A 634 7.51 11.20 10.27
C TYR A 634 8.30 10.20 9.42
N LYS A 635 9.35 9.59 9.98
CA LYS A 635 10.14 8.56 9.28
C LYS A 635 9.32 7.30 8.96
N LYS A 636 8.44 6.88 9.88
CA LYS A 636 7.55 5.73 9.68
C LYS A 636 6.50 6.06 8.63
N ALA A 637 5.86 7.23 8.73
CA ALA A 637 4.90 7.72 7.75
C ALA A 637 5.52 7.79 6.34
N PHE A 638 6.66 8.45 6.21
CA PHE A 638 7.40 8.59 4.95
C PHE A 638 7.68 7.24 4.31
N SER A 639 8.22 6.31 5.10
CA SER A 639 8.60 5.00 4.55
C SER A 639 7.39 4.16 4.16
N LEU A 640 6.30 4.27 4.91
CA LEU A 640 5.06 3.58 4.57
C LEU A 640 4.44 4.14 3.28
N TYR A 641 4.40 5.47 3.12
CA TYR A 641 4.01 6.08 1.85
C TYR A 641 4.90 5.64 0.70
N LYS A 642 6.22 5.55 0.90
CA LYS A 642 7.14 5.04 -0.14
C LYS A 642 6.80 3.61 -0.55
N LEU A 643 6.46 2.73 0.39
CA LEU A 643 6.04 1.36 0.08
C LEU A 643 4.71 1.29 -0.68
N ILE A 644 3.76 2.16 -0.33
CA ILE A 644 2.48 2.29 -1.06
C ILE A 644 2.76 2.74 -2.50
N LEU A 645 3.59 3.78 -2.67
CA LEU A 645 3.93 4.35 -3.98
C LEU A 645 4.71 3.37 -4.86
N ASP A 646 5.65 2.62 -4.28
CA ASP A 646 6.44 1.61 -4.98
C ASP A 646 5.67 0.30 -5.21
N ASN A 647 4.44 0.18 -4.68
CA ASN A 647 3.62 -1.04 -4.69
C ASN A 647 4.38 -2.27 -4.13
N LYS A 648 5.09 -2.07 -3.00
CA LYS A 648 6.00 -3.07 -2.39
C LYS A 648 5.42 -3.80 -1.18
N ILE A 649 4.14 -3.61 -0.88
CA ILE A 649 3.48 -4.30 0.23
C ILE A 649 2.90 -5.63 -0.27
N PRO A 650 3.37 -6.78 0.22
CA PRO A 650 2.92 -8.09 -0.26
C PRO A 650 1.41 -8.28 -0.07
N GLY A 651 0.74 -8.82 -1.09
CA GLY A 651 -0.68 -9.17 -1.01
C GLY A 651 -1.65 -7.99 -1.03
N VAL A 652 -1.18 -6.77 -1.28
CA VAL A 652 -2.00 -5.55 -1.34
C VAL A 652 -1.96 -4.98 -2.76
N VAL A 653 -3.13 -4.56 -3.25
CA VAL A 653 -3.26 -3.87 -4.53
C VAL A 653 -3.59 -2.41 -4.23
N PHE A 654 -2.67 -1.50 -4.55
CA PHE A 654 -2.93 -0.07 -4.43
C PHE A 654 -3.63 0.45 -5.69
N SER A 655 -4.88 0.85 -5.51
CA SER A 655 -5.67 1.48 -6.55
C SER A 655 -5.06 2.82 -6.97
N LYS A 656 -5.48 3.33 -8.13
CA LYS A 656 -5.11 4.66 -8.57
C LYS A 656 -5.54 5.73 -7.55
N ASP A 657 -6.76 5.65 -7.02
CA ASP A 657 -7.27 6.60 -6.01
C ASP A 657 -6.38 6.60 -4.75
N VAL A 658 -5.98 5.42 -4.27
CA VAL A 658 -5.10 5.29 -3.10
C VAL A 658 -3.69 5.81 -3.39
N HIS A 659 -3.18 5.53 -4.59
CA HIS A 659 -1.86 6.01 -5.00
C HIS A 659 -1.82 7.54 -5.10
N GLU A 660 -2.88 8.18 -5.62
CA GLU A 660 -2.99 9.64 -5.68
C GLU A 660 -2.96 10.27 -4.29
N ILE A 661 -3.73 9.71 -3.35
CA ILE A 661 -3.68 10.13 -1.94
C ILE A 661 -2.26 10.01 -1.39
N ALA A 662 -1.60 8.86 -1.59
CA ALA A 662 -0.23 8.65 -1.11
C ALA A 662 0.78 9.62 -1.74
N VAL A 663 0.60 10.02 -3.01
CA VAL A 663 1.43 11.04 -3.65
C VAL A 663 1.23 12.39 -2.97
N THR A 664 -0.02 12.78 -2.74
CA THR A 664 -0.36 14.06 -2.09
C THR A 664 0.18 14.12 -0.67
N GLU A 665 -0.02 13.06 0.12
CA GLU A 665 0.51 12.95 1.48
C GLU A 665 2.04 12.93 1.53
N MET A 666 2.70 12.22 0.61
CA MET A 666 4.17 12.21 0.52
C MET A 666 4.71 13.61 0.21
N LYS A 667 4.12 14.32 -0.75
CA LYS A 667 4.50 15.70 -1.09
C LYS A 667 4.30 16.64 0.09
N HIS A 668 3.18 16.50 0.81
CA HIS A 668 2.91 17.28 2.02
C HIS A 668 3.95 17.01 3.10
N LEU A 669 4.19 15.74 3.42
CA LEU A 669 5.18 15.32 4.41
C LEU A 669 6.57 15.85 4.06
N VAL A 670 7.01 15.67 2.81
CA VAL A 670 8.29 16.22 2.34
C VAL A 670 8.25 17.74 2.34
N THR A 671 7.14 18.41 2.12
CA THR A 671 7.09 19.88 2.18
C THR A 671 7.26 20.40 3.61
N VAL A 672 6.52 19.84 4.56
CA VAL A 672 6.44 20.36 5.94
C VAL A 672 7.45 19.74 6.91
N GLN A 673 8.03 18.58 6.58
CA GLN A 673 8.92 17.81 7.47
C GLN A 673 10.26 17.42 6.84
N LYS A 674 10.79 18.22 5.89
CA LYS A 674 12.10 18.00 5.21
C LYS A 674 13.23 17.61 6.16
N VAL A 675 13.29 18.25 7.34
CA VAL A 675 14.38 18.08 8.30
C VAL A 675 14.33 16.71 9.00
N ASN A 676 13.16 16.07 9.05
CA ASN A 676 12.91 14.87 9.84
C ASN A 676 12.99 13.57 9.04
N VAL A 677 13.09 13.64 7.71
CA VAL A 677 13.09 12.47 6.82
C VAL A 677 14.21 12.54 5.79
N ASP A 678 14.75 11.39 5.42
CA ASP A 678 15.73 11.31 4.34
C ASP A 678 14.99 11.19 3.01
N TYR A 679 14.76 12.34 2.38
CA TYR A 679 14.02 12.43 1.12
C TYR A 679 14.93 12.40 -0.12
N ARG A 680 16.25 12.27 0.07
CA ARG A 680 17.26 12.43 -1.01
C ARG A 680 17.20 11.34 -2.07
N ASP A 681 16.63 10.19 -1.72
CA ASP A 681 16.41 9.05 -2.61
C ASP A 681 15.05 9.10 -3.33
N LEU A 682 14.20 10.08 -3.01
CA LEU A 682 12.98 10.33 -3.77
C LEU A 682 13.32 11.03 -5.09
N HIS A 683 12.53 10.74 -6.12
CA HIS A 683 12.55 11.43 -7.41
C HIS A 683 12.16 12.91 -7.25
N LEU A 684 12.78 13.84 -8.02
CA LEU A 684 12.59 15.28 -7.73
C LEU A 684 11.15 15.80 -7.91
N SER A 685 10.26 15.04 -8.54
CA SER A 685 8.82 15.36 -8.63
C SER A 685 8.10 15.41 -7.28
N TYR A 686 8.69 14.88 -6.20
CA TYR A 686 8.15 14.98 -4.84
C TYR A 686 8.62 16.22 -4.06
N TYR A 687 9.50 17.03 -4.65
CA TYR A 687 10.17 18.16 -3.98
C TYR A 687 9.51 19.51 -4.30
N SER A 688 8.66 19.55 -5.32
CA SER A 688 7.79 20.69 -5.61
C SER A 688 6.91 20.98 -4.41
N LYS A 689 6.62 22.26 -4.12
CA LYS A 689 5.65 22.64 -3.08
C LYS A 689 4.42 21.75 -3.17
N ALA A 690 3.97 21.21 -2.03
CA ALA A 690 2.62 20.68 -1.89
C ALA A 690 1.66 21.65 -2.59
N MET A 691 0.79 21.09 -3.42
CA MET A 691 0.04 21.75 -4.49
C MET A 691 -0.57 23.08 -4.00
N ASP A 692 -0.60 24.10 -4.88
CA ASP A 692 -1.22 25.42 -4.61
C ASP A 692 -2.76 25.28 -4.59
N LEU A 693 -3.26 24.62 -3.55
CA LEU A 693 -4.66 24.22 -3.36
C LEU A 693 -5.31 25.20 -2.38
N ASP A 694 -6.46 25.76 -2.75
CA ASP A 694 -7.26 26.56 -1.82
C ASP A 694 -7.89 25.66 -0.75
N SER A 695 -8.37 24.47 -1.14
CA SER A 695 -8.91 23.46 -0.23
C SER A 695 -8.68 22.03 -0.71
N ARG A 696 -8.48 21.11 0.24
CA ARG A 696 -8.45 19.65 0.04
C ARG A 696 -9.48 19.00 0.95
N ILE A 697 -10.31 18.13 0.41
CA ILE A 697 -11.42 17.49 1.12
C ILE A 697 -11.27 15.99 1.01
N LEU A 698 -11.25 15.27 2.13
CA LEU A 698 -11.26 13.81 2.18
C LEU A 698 -12.59 13.34 2.73
N ILE A 699 -13.21 12.40 2.03
CA ILE A 699 -14.41 11.69 2.47
C ILE A 699 -14.00 10.24 2.73
N GLU A 700 -14.13 9.81 3.98
CA GLU A 700 -13.76 8.48 4.46
C GLU A 700 -14.95 7.80 5.13
N TRP A 701 -15.09 6.49 4.99
CA TRP A 701 -16.24 5.77 5.55
C TRP A 701 -15.84 4.46 6.23
N ASN A 702 -16.49 4.14 7.35
CA ASN A 702 -16.07 2.98 8.15
C ASN A 702 -16.55 1.63 7.58
N ASN A 703 -17.73 1.60 6.96
CA ASN A 703 -18.34 0.40 6.42
C ASN A 703 -18.28 0.41 4.88
N PRO A 704 -17.51 -0.50 4.24
CA PRO A 704 -17.28 -0.45 2.78
C PRO A 704 -18.55 -0.63 1.95
N LEU A 705 -19.62 -1.14 2.56
CA LEU A 705 -20.93 -1.35 1.93
C LEU A 705 -21.85 -0.13 1.95
N ASN A 706 -21.44 0.96 2.62
CA ASN A 706 -22.21 2.21 2.61
C ASN A 706 -22.38 2.71 1.18
N GLN A 707 -23.55 3.26 0.86
CA GLN A 707 -23.80 3.93 -0.40
C GLN A 707 -24.28 5.35 -0.13
N PHE A 708 -23.67 6.32 -0.78
CA PHE A 708 -23.96 7.72 -0.56
C PHE A 708 -23.56 8.58 -1.77
N GLU A 709 -24.07 9.80 -1.79
CA GLU A 709 -23.67 10.82 -2.75
C GLU A 709 -23.20 12.07 -2.03
N VAL A 710 -22.12 12.66 -2.52
CA VAL A 710 -21.59 13.94 -2.07
C VAL A 710 -21.88 14.98 -3.15
N GLN A 711 -22.38 16.14 -2.74
CA GLN A 711 -22.62 17.28 -3.61
C GLN A 711 -21.83 18.49 -3.10
N PHE A 712 -21.03 19.09 -3.97
CA PHE A 712 -20.29 20.33 -3.67
C PHE A 712 -20.98 21.49 -4.36
N VAL A 713 -21.35 22.53 -3.61
CA VAL A 713 -21.98 23.75 -4.14
C VAL A 713 -21.01 24.91 -4.02
N ASN A 714 -20.81 25.64 -5.11
CA ASN A 714 -19.95 26.81 -5.16
C ASN A 714 -20.73 28.11 -4.83
N PRO A 715 -20.03 29.26 -4.68
CA PRO A 715 -20.68 30.54 -4.35
C PRO A 715 -21.64 31.12 -5.40
N GLU A 716 -21.79 30.48 -6.55
CA GLU A 716 -22.71 30.89 -7.63
C GLU A 716 -23.89 29.93 -7.77
N ASP A 717 -24.15 29.15 -6.71
CA ASP A 717 -25.20 28.12 -6.67
C ASP A 717 -25.05 27.10 -7.78
N LYS A 718 -23.81 26.77 -8.16
CA LYS A 718 -23.50 25.66 -9.07
C LYS A 718 -23.01 24.48 -8.29
N TYR A 719 -23.44 23.28 -8.68
CA TYR A 719 -23.07 22.08 -7.96
C TYR A 719 -22.39 21.01 -8.82
N PHE A 720 -21.54 20.24 -8.14
CA PHE A 720 -20.92 18.99 -8.59
C PHE A 720 -21.45 17.84 -7.73
N LYS A 721 -21.57 16.63 -8.29
CA LYS A 721 -22.04 15.44 -7.57
C LYS A 721 -21.12 14.26 -7.84
N TRP A 722 -20.78 13.53 -6.79
CA TRP A 722 -20.07 12.26 -6.86
C TRP A 722 -20.82 11.21 -6.03
N ALA A 723 -21.13 10.08 -6.65
CA ALA A 723 -21.84 8.99 -5.99
C ALA A 723 -20.92 7.77 -5.78
N TYR A 724 -20.90 7.28 -4.55
CA TYR A 724 -20.41 5.97 -4.19
C TYR A 724 -21.63 5.03 -4.07
N SER A 725 -22.00 4.36 -5.16
CA SER A 725 -23.17 3.49 -5.19
C SER A 725 -23.04 2.42 -6.27
N SER A 726 -23.52 1.22 -5.96
CA SER A 726 -23.57 0.10 -6.90
C SER A 726 -24.57 0.30 -8.05
N THR A 727 -25.44 1.32 -7.97
CA THR A 727 -26.49 1.59 -8.97
C THR A 727 -26.13 2.72 -9.92
N SER A 728 -25.62 3.84 -9.38
CA SER A 728 -25.24 5.01 -10.18
C SER A 728 -23.77 4.99 -10.62
N ASN A 729 -22.88 4.32 -9.88
CA ASN A 729 -21.45 4.23 -10.17
C ASN A 729 -20.86 2.85 -9.76
N PRO A 730 -21.32 1.76 -10.42
CA PRO A 730 -20.99 0.39 -10.02
C PRO A 730 -19.48 0.10 -10.04
N GLU A 731 -18.75 0.59 -11.05
CA GLU A 731 -17.32 0.32 -11.20
C GLU A 731 -16.52 0.85 -9.99
N THR A 732 -16.82 2.07 -9.53
CA THR A 732 -16.11 2.68 -8.40
C THR A 732 -16.34 1.90 -7.10
N SER A 733 -17.60 1.53 -6.80
CA SER A 733 -17.92 0.78 -5.59
C SER A 733 -17.33 -0.64 -5.61
N ILE A 734 -17.45 -1.36 -6.73
CA ILE A 734 -16.90 -2.71 -6.90
C ILE A 734 -15.37 -2.72 -6.79
N ASN A 735 -14.69 -1.78 -7.44
CA ASN A 735 -13.23 -1.73 -7.40
C ASN A 735 -12.74 -1.40 -5.98
N SER A 736 -13.38 -0.46 -5.29
CA SER A 736 -13.01 -0.11 -3.91
C SER A 736 -13.20 -1.24 -2.91
N GLU A 737 -14.24 -2.06 -3.08
CA GLU A 737 -14.47 -3.23 -2.23
C GLU A 737 -13.38 -4.28 -2.46
N LYS A 738 -13.08 -4.55 -3.74
CA LYS A 738 -12.07 -5.53 -4.18
C LYS A 738 -10.65 -5.13 -3.78
N GLU A 739 -10.29 -3.87 -3.95
CA GLU A 739 -8.95 -3.32 -3.70
C GLU A 739 -8.79 -2.84 -2.25
N GLY A 740 -9.89 -2.78 -1.51
CA GLY A 740 -9.90 -2.60 -0.08
C GLY A 740 -9.67 -1.17 0.38
N TYR A 741 -10.19 -0.17 -0.34
CA TYR A 741 -10.10 1.25 0.03
C TYR A 741 -11.46 1.86 0.35
N GLN A 742 -11.48 2.86 1.24
CA GLN A 742 -12.70 3.46 1.82
C GLN A 742 -12.55 4.98 1.99
N THR A 743 -11.84 5.59 1.05
CA THR A 743 -11.49 7.00 1.05
C THR A 743 -11.61 7.56 -0.36
N LYS A 744 -12.02 8.82 -0.46
CA LYS A 744 -11.97 9.61 -1.69
C LYS A 744 -11.51 11.02 -1.37
N GLU A 745 -10.57 11.54 -2.15
CA GLU A 745 -10.12 12.92 -2.05
C GLU A 745 -10.68 13.80 -3.18
N PHE A 746 -10.89 15.07 -2.85
CA PHE A 746 -11.36 16.14 -3.73
C PHE A 746 -10.53 17.39 -3.49
N TYR A 747 -10.39 18.21 -4.53
CA TYR A 747 -9.58 19.42 -4.52
C TYR A 747 -10.42 20.63 -4.90
N ILE A 748 -10.04 21.81 -4.41
CA ILE A 748 -10.53 23.10 -4.91
C ILE A 748 -9.29 23.96 -5.21
N GLU A 749 -9.17 24.40 -6.45
CA GLU A 749 -8.12 25.30 -6.95
C GLU A 749 -8.74 26.55 -7.59
N ASN A 750 -8.09 27.69 -7.43
CA ASN A 750 -8.54 29.00 -7.90
C ASN A 750 -10.00 29.29 -7.48
N ALA A 751 -10.33 28.97 -6.23
CA ALA A 751 -11.66 29.08 -5.68
C ALA A 751 -12.21 30.49 -5.90
N LYS A 752 -13.45 30.57 -6.38
CA LYS A 752 -14.19 31.82 -6.31
C LYS A 752 -14.41 32.17 -4.84
N LYS A 753 -14.17 33.44 -4.51
CA LYS A 753 -14.37 33.95 -3.16
C LYS A 753 -15.82 33.78 -2.75
N GLY A 754 -16.05 33.17 -1.60
CA GLY A 754 -17.39 32.99 -1.04
C GLY A 754 -17.59 31.65 -0.36
N SER A 755 -18.85 31.36 -0.02
CA SER A 755 -19.23 30.15 0.70
C SER A 755 -19.36 28.97 -0.24
N TRP A 756 -18.67 27.90 0.12
CA TRP A 756 -18.80 26.57 -0.49
C TRP A 756 -19.54 25.66 0.47
N LEU A 757 -20.49 24.86 -0.04
CA LEU A 757 -21.26 23.89 0.74
C LEU A 757 -20.89 22.47 0.32
N ILE A 758 -20.84 21.58 1.31
CA ILE A 758 -20.74 20.14 1.11
C ILE A 758 -22.04 19.52 1.63
N ASN A 759 -22.80 18.94 0.71
CA ASN A 759 -24.03 18.24 1.00
C ASN A 759 -23.81 16.73 0.85
N LEU A 760 -24.51 15.94 1.65
CA LEU A 760 -24.46 14.49 1.58
C LEU A 760 -25.87 13.92 1.50
N LYS A 761 -26.04 12.82 0.74
CA LYS A 761 -27.29 12.07 0.64
C LYS A 761 -27.03 10.58 0.83
N ASN A 762 -27.80 9.92 1.69
CA ASN A 762 -27.72 8.48 1.91
C ASN A 762 -28.43 7.72 0.78
N LEU A 763 -27.74 6.75 0.17
CA LEU A 763 -28.25 5.91 -0.91
C LEU A 763 -28.42 4.43 -0.50
N ASN A 764 -28.24 4.08 0.78
CA ASN A 764 -28.40 2.72 1.28
C ASN A 764 -29.83 2.20 1.01
N ALA A 765 -29.90 1.00 0.40
CA ALA A 765 -31.17 0.35 0.07
C ALA A 765 -31.95 -0.11 1.31
N VAL A 766 -31.23 -0.63 2.32
CA VAL A 766 -31.78 -0.94 3.64
C VAL A 766 -31.25 0.12 4.59
N ARG A 767 -32.16 0.95 5.09
CA ARG A 767 -31.89 1.85 6.20
C ARG A 767 -32.14 1.04 7.45
N GLU A 768 -31.13 0.84 8.28
CA GLU A 768 -31.34 0.32 9.63
C GLU A 768 -31.96 1.46 10.45
N THR A 769 -33.23 1.78 10.17
CA THR A 769 -33.98 2.79 10.90
C THR A 769 -34.19 2.26 12.31
N ASN A 770 -33.53 2.89 13.28
CA ASN A 770 -33.71 2.68 14.71
C ASN A 770 -33.55 1.22 15.19
N THR A 771 -32.44 0.96 15.90
CA THR A 771 -32.24 -0.08 16.95
C THR A 771 -31.70 -1.48 16.59
N GLY A 772 -31.27 -1.75 15.35
CA GLY A 772 -30.78 -3.09 14.97
C GLY A 772 -29.26 -3.27 14.78
N SER A 773 -28.56 -2.24 14.29
CA SER A 773 -27.12 -2.37 13.98
C SER A 773 -26.24 -2.16 15.19
N SER A 774 -25.36 -3.11 15.44
CA SER A 774 -24.29 -2.95 16.42
C SER A 774 -23.26 -1.90 16.04
N ILE A 775 -23.18 -1.45 14.78
CA ILE A 775 -22.12 -0.54 14.30
C ILE A 775 -22.71 0.56 13.42
N PRO A 776 -22.57 1.85 13.77
CA PRO A 776 -23.04 2.93 12.90
C PRO A 776 -22.29 3.00 11.58
N SER A 777 -22.98 3.49 10.56
CA SER A 777 -22.41 3.85 9.26
C SER A 777 -21.88 5.28 9.32
N LEU A 778 -20.62 5.43 9.72
CA LEU A 778 -19.98 6.73 9.85
C LEU A 778 -19.26 7.17 8.57
N ILE A 779 -19.44 8.46 8.24
CA ILE A 779 -18.63 9.20 7.29
C ILE A 779 -17.78 10.21 8.07
N LYS A 780 -16.46 10.21 7.82
CA LYS A 780 -15.54 11.25 8.26
C LYS A 780 -15.24 12.17 7.07
N CYS A 781 -15.60 13.44 7.20
CA CYS A 781 -15.25 14.49 6.24
C CYS A 781 -14.12 15.33 6.83
N THR A 782 -12.95 15.32 6.19
CA THR A 782 -11.80 16.12 6.58
C THR A 782 -11.59 17.24 5.57
N ILE A 783 -11.58 18.49 6.03
CA ILE A 783 -11.38 19.67 5.20
C ILE A 783 -10.06 20.32 5.59
N TYR A 784 -9.16 20.48 4.62
CA TYR A 784 -7.93 21.23 4.75
C TYR A 784 -8.04 22.51 3.96
N THR A 785 -7.62 23.65 4.54
CA THR A 785 -7.42 24.89 3.79
C THR A 785 -5.96 25.30 3.84
N ASN A 786 -5.45 25.90 2.75
CA ASN A 786 -4.02 26.21 2.59
C ASN A 786 -3.12 24.99 2.80
N TYR A 787 -3.49 23.83 2.24
CA TYR A 787 -2.82 22.56 2.49
C TYR A 787 -1.33 22.61 2.06
N GLY A 788 -0.43 22.23 2.97
CA GLY A 788 1.02 22.28 2.79
C GLY A 788 1.66 23.66 2.97
N MET A 789 0.87 24.69 3.34
CA MET A 789 1.36 26.05 3.64
C MET A 789 1.52 26.25 5.17
N PRO A 790 2.30 27.25 5.62
CA PRO A 790 2.48 27.53 7.05
C PRO A 790 1.19 27.85 7.82
N ASN A 791 0.15 28.30 7.13
CA ASN A 791 -1.18 28.62 7.65
C ASN A 791 -2.23 27.54 7.33
N GLU A 792 -1.79 26.31 7.09
CA GLU A 792 -2.69 25.16 6.92
C GLU A 792 -3.66 25.04 8.10
N THR A 793 -4.94 24.83 7.81
CA THR A 793 -5.93 24.45 8.83
C THR A 793 -6.57 23.13 8.46
N LYS A 794 -7.04 22.39 9.48
CA LYS A 794 -7.70 21.09 9.34
C LYS A 794 -8.95 21.07 10.20
N GLU A 795 -10.07 20.70 9.59
CA GLU A 795 -11.34 20.45 10.26
C GLU A 795 -11.80 19.01 9.99
N ILE A 796 -12.28 18.31 11.02
CA ILE A 796 -12.84 16.95 10.91
C ILE A 796 -14.30 16.99 11.35
N LYS A 797 -15.20 16.50 10.50
CA LYS A 797 -16.62 16.28 10.79
C LYS A 797 -16.95 14.79 10.73
N ILE A 798 -17.63 14.28 11.76
CA ILE A 798 -18.12 12.90 11.82
C ILE A 798 -19.63 12.92 11.67
N LEU A 799 -20.13 12.10 10.75
CA LEU A 799 -21.52 12.07 10.32
C LEU A 799 -22.03 10.63 10.43
N ASP A 800 -23.17 10.42 11.09
CA ASP A 800 -23.94 9.19 10.95
C ASP A 800 -24.76 9.27 9.65
N LEU A 801 -24.42 8.41 8.69
CA LEU A 801 -25.09 8.32 7.41
C LEU A 801 -26.58 7.95 7.57
N ASN A 802 -26.95 7.20 8.61
CA ASN A 802 -28.34 6.82 8.86
C ASN A 802 -29.21 7.99 9.32
N ALA A 803 -28.61 9.08 9.81
CA ALA A 803 -29.32 10.32 10.15
C ALA A 803 -29.61 11.20 8.92
N ILE A 804 -29.09 10.85 7.74
CA ILE A 804 -29.19 11.64 6.50
C ILE A 804 -30.22 10.98 5.57
N ASN A 805 -31.28 11.73 5.21
CA ASN A 805 -32.38 11.20 4.38
C ASN A 805 -32.41 11.79 2.97
N GLU A 806 -32.37 13.12 2.87
CA GLU A 806 -32.24 13.88 1.62
C GLU A 806 -30.87 14.55 1.59
N TYR A 807 -30.62 15.47 0.66
CA TYR A 807 -29.42 16.31 0.77
C TYR A 807 -29.42 17.04 2.09
N THR A 808 -28.36 16.84 2.85
CA THR A 808 -28.11 17.52 4.10
C THR A 808 -26.76 18.23 4.00
N SER A 809 -26.74 19.54 4.25
CA SER A 809 -25.53 20.34 4.39
C SER A 809 -24.76 19.85 5.61
N VAL A 810 -23.64 19.19 5.34
CA VAL A 810 -22.78 18.61 6.38
C VAL A 810 -21.62 19.53 6.70
N ALA A 811 -21.08 20.28 5.74
CA ALA A 811 -20.03 21.24 6.02
C ALA A 811 -20.12 22.46 5.12
N SER A 812 -19.53 23.56 5.57
CA SER A 812 -19.33 24.76 4.77
C SER A 812 -17.92 25.30 4.97
N MET A 813 -17.37 25.94 3.96
CA MET A 813 -16.09 26.63 4.04
C MET A 813 -16.15 27.94 3.29
N THR A 814 -15.36 28.92 3.72
CA THR A 814 -15.19 30.19 3.00
C THR A 814 -13.77 30.24 2.46
N LEU A 815 -13.65 30.36 1.14
CA LEU A 815 -12.38 30.44 0.41
C LEU A 815 -12.19 31.84 -0.19
#